data_AF-A0A6P6XUR9-F1
#
_entry.id   AF-A0A6P6XUR9-F1
#
_cell.length_a   1.000
_cell.length_b   1.000
_cell.length_c   1.000
_cell.angle_alpha   90.00
_cell.angle_beta   90.00
_cell.angle_gamma   90.00
#
_symmetry.space_group_name_H-M   'P 1'
#
loop_
_entity.id
_entity.type
_entity.pdbx_description
1 polymer ?
#
loop_
_entity_poly.entity_id
_entity_poly.type
_entity_poly.pdbx_seq_one_letter_code
_entity_poly.pdbx_strand_id
1 'polypeptide(L)'
;MDPFHLDKIPEFHRKRNGNENVMCAKLREQAKFLFLNRLSKEQIQNDELQQLWILLEKNVHTLSNDMNDEQTINYLEFNQIRQQLDPDSKLRKYFQATIFFKLLGGEHNQQSSSNQQQLAIGKISILTFFRYVMRKIWLQQARISLSFCDSSATGYLTELDLENYIRQLIPTLTKLNNMDKSYYPFYICVATRKFFFILDPHKHNRIRIIDILFSGLLDDLLELRNDYPKDSSNQQRTKMATGNRNQTIDDFKWFSAANTIRLYNMYLDLDDDHNGMISKLEFLKFGNFNELFVEQLFDVCMTYNKEIDFKTFIDIILALENRKEIQSVYFFFNILDINRCHYLDDFVLRYFFKAIENQMRRQGQEPINFDDFSNEIYDMIRPQQSRRIYFDDLVASGHADTIISILIDFNGFYAYENRSILVSEDGHKIHLFPTEGTSNTPWLYAHFDPMNISQSSILFKWIVSKQQIDSEYHYVGDDENCTYVRTNYKAKNFRLVCVDLNNPSRDNWRDIIAESTKAILSNAYIADYDKIVATYMIDVQDKLKVHRLLDGEYLYDIPIEIGSIVAAVSKMKSPEFFFLHSKFLSPGVIYYHDLSTNKTVVYKKSIIDGFNESDYNNTQIFYKSKDGTQVPMFIVSRKNITLDGQNPTWLYAYGGFNINVQPSYNPMAMFFVKYLNGIYASANIRGGGEYGDDWHKQGMLLNKQNVFDDFAAAGDWLIENNFTSREYLTINGRSNGGLLAATSANQRPDIFGSTIAEVGVLDMLKFPLFTIGYAWKEEYGDVIHNRTHFKYVQKYSPLHNVPHNLKQYPNMLVVTADHDDRVVPAHSYKFIAELQYRLGKKLPNTPLMIRIDSNSGHGAGKPVSKWIEEYTDKICFLLNSTPYKYDNQKD
;
A
#
# COMPACT_ATOMS: atom_id res chain seq x y z
N MET A 1 69.57 4.17 25.78
CA MET A 1 69.02 2.83 26.02
C MET A 1 67.89 2.64 25.03
N ASP A 2 68.05 1.64 24.19
CA ASP A 2 67.32 1.36 22.96
C ASP A 2 66.06 0.53 23.26
N PRO A 3 64.85 0.95 22.82
CA PRO A 3 63.65 0.13 22.92
C PRO A 3 63.48 -0.71 21.64
N PHE A 4 63.90 -1.97 21.74
CA PHE A 4 63.40 -3.12 20.97
C PHE A 4 63.19 -2.97 19.45
N HIS A 5 64.16 -3.49 18.69
CA HIS A 5 63.99 -3.98 17.32
C HIS A 5 62.72 -4.85 17.17
N LEU A 6 61.72 -4.34 16.46
CA LEU A 6 60.53 -5.06 15.99
C LEU A 6 60.58 -5.35 14.47
N ASP A 7 61.77 -5.45 13.87
CA ASP A 7 61.92 -5.57 12.41
C ASP A 7 61.75 -6.98 11.82
N LYS A 8 61.21 -7.96 12.57
CA LYS A 8 60.94 -9.31 12.00
C LYS A 8 59.67 -9.95 12.58
N ILE A 9 58.52 -9.36 12.31
CA ILE A 9 57.27 -10.14 12.25
C ILE A 9 57.15 -10.67 10.81
N PRO A 10 57.07 -11.99 10.58
CA PRO A 10 56.79 -12.52 9.25
C PRO A 10 55.45 -11.98 8.76
N GLU A 11 55.41 -11.30 7.63
CA GLU A 11 54.16 -11.00 6.95
C GLU A 11 53.54 -12.31 6.46
N PHE A 12 52.55 -12.82 7.20
CA PHE A 12 51.82 -14.05 6.84
C PHE A 12 50.83 -13.86 5.69
N HIS A 13 50.67 -12.64 5.18
CA HIS A 13 49.73 -12.31 4.10
C HIS A 13 50.37 -11.34 3.11
N ARG A 14 50.73 -11.84 1.92
CA ARG A 14 51.03 -11.00 0.75
C ARG A 14 49.83 -11.00 -0.20
N LYS A 15 49.38 -9.80 -0.58
CA LYS A 15 48.40 -9.64 -1.67
C LYS A 15 49.04 -10.17 -2.96
N ARG A 16 48.34 -11.07 -3.66
CA ARG A 16 48.87 -11.80 -4.82
C ARG A 16 49.13 -10.81 -5.98
N ASN A 17 50.36 -10.74 -6.47
CA ASN A 17 50.70 -10.01 -7.70
C ASN A 17 50.53 -10.97 -8.90
N GLY A 18 50.02 -10.46 -10.04
CA GLY A 18 49.61 -11.27 -11.20
C GLY A 18 50.70 -12.07 -11.92
N ASN A 19 51.97 -11.95 -11.52
CA ASN A 19 53.10 -12.69 -12.09
C ASN A 19 53.56 -13.81 -11.14
N GLU A 20 52.74 -14.85 -10.97
CA GLU A 20 53.14 -16.05 -10.20
C GLU A 20 53.92 -17.05 -11.07
N ASN A 21 54.94 -17.67 -10.48
CA ASN A 21 55.69 -18.78 -11.06
C ASN A 21 54.78 -20.01 -11.26
N VAL A 22 54.78 -20.59 -12.47
CA VAL A 22 53.95 -21.74 -12.88
C VAL A 22 54.05 -22.94 -11.92
N MET A 23 55.23 -23.16 -11.31
CA MET A 23 55.41 -24.24 -10.33
C MET A 23 54.64 -23.99 -9.03
N CYS A 24 54.57 -22.75 -8.55
CA CYS A 24 53.81 -22.41 -7.34
C CYS A 24 52.30 -22.59 -7.56
N ALA A 25 51.80 -22.27 -8.76
CA ALA A 25 50.39 -22.50 -9.12
C ALA A 25 50.05 -24.00 -9.11
N LYS A 26 50.87 -24.85 -9.75
CA LYS A 26 50.67 -26.31 -9.79
C LYS A 26 50.78 -26.96 -8.41
N LEU A 27 51.75 -26.53 -7.58
CA LEU A 27 51.90 -27.05 -6.21
C LEU A 27 50.67 -26.69 -5.35
N ARG A 28 50.15 -25.48 -5.50
CA ARG A 28 48.94 -25.03 -4.80
C ARG A 28 47.71 -25.81 -5.24
N GLU A 29 47.57 -26.06 -6.53
CA GLU A 29 46.50 -26.90 -7.09
C GLU A 29 46.54 -28.31 -6.49
N GLN A 30 47.71 -28.94 -6.43
CA GLN A 30 47.89 -30.26 -5.83
C GLN A 30 47.64 -30.26 -4.31
N ALA A 31 48.13 -29.25 -3.58
CA ALA A 31 47.88 -29.10 -2.15
C ALA A 31 46.37 -28.90 -1.85
N LYS A 32 45.69 -28.08 -2.65
CA LYS A 32 44.24 -27.88 -2.60
C LYS A 32 43.51 -29.20 -2.84
N PHE A 33 43.87 -29.93 -3.89
CA PHE A 33 43.26 -31.22 -4.23
C PHE A 33 43.40 -32.24 -3.09
N LEU A 34 44.59 -32.40 -2.53
CA LEU A 34 44.84 -33.30 -1.38
C LEU A 34 44.05 -32.86 -0.14
N PHE A 35 44.00 -31.57 0.15
CA PHE A 35 43.27 -31.02 1.28
C PHE A 35 41.74 -31.25 1.15
N LEU A 36 41.17 -30.95 -0.02
CA LEU A 36 39.74 -31.16 -0.29
C LEU A 36 39.37 -32.64 -0.30
N ASN A 37 40.24 -33.52 -0.81
CA ASN A 37 40.03 -34.97 -0.76
C ASN A 37 40.02 -35.51 0.68
N ARG A 38 40.89 -35.00 1.55
CA ARG A 38 40.85 -35.34 2.98
C ARG A 38 39.53 -34.90 3.61
N LEU A 39 39.11 -33.65 3.37
CA LEU A 39 37.83 -33.14 3.88
C LEU A 39 36.62 -33.92 3.34
N SER A 40 36.65 -34.35 2.08
CA SER A 40 35.59 -35.17 1.49
C SER A 40 35.45 -36.53 2.18
N LYS A 41 36.56 -37.14 2.63
CA LYS A 41 36.54 -38.41 3.38
C LYS A 41 35.99 -38.24 4.81
N GLU A 42 36.09 -37.05 5.38
CA GLU A 42 35.60 -36.71 6.71
C GLU A 42 34.09 -36.38 6.74
N GLN A 43 33.40 -36.37 5.59
CA GLN A 43 31.96 -36.11 5.49
C GLN A 43 31.12 -37.26 6.07
N ILE A 44 29.89 -36.91 6.47
CA ILE A 44 28.88 -37.87 6.95
C ILE A 44 28.18 -38.49 5.75
N GLN A 45 28.00 -39.80 5.80
CA GLN A 45 27.41 -40.60 4.73
C GLN A 45 25.89 -40.75 4.90
N ASN A 46 25.19 -41.16 3.83
CA ASN A 46 23.72 -41.26 3.83
C ASN A 46 23.17 -42.34 4.79
N ASP A 47 23.92 -43.42 5.00
CA ASP A 47 23.63 -44.49 5.96
C ASP A 47 23.71 -43.98 7.42
N GLU A 48 24.71 -43.15 7.75
CA GLU A 48 24.80 -42.49 9.06
C GLU A 48 23.61 -41.53 9.30
N LEU A 49 23.14 -40.84 8.27
CA LEU A 49 21.95 -39.97 8.34
C LEU A 49 20.66 -40.75 8.55
N GLN A 50 20.51 -41.92 7.90
CA GLN A 50 19.38 -42.82 8.15
C GLN A 50 19.40 -43.35 9.59
N GLN A 51 20.57 -43.72 10.10
CA GLN A 51 20.73 -44.14 11.49
C GLN A 51 20.35 -43.02 12.48
N LEU A 52 20.71 -41.76 12.18
CA LEU A 52 20.30 -40.61 12.99
C LEU A 52 18.76 -40.47 13.05
N TRP A 53 18.07 -40.58 11.92
CA TRP A 53 16.61 -40.48 11.88
C TRP A 53 15.94 -41.58 12.73
N ILE A 54 16.39 -42.83 12.57
CA ILE A 54 15.91 -43.98 13.34
C ILE A 54 16.12 -43.78 14.86
N LEU A 55 17.27 -43.22 15.26
CA LEU A 55 17.56 -42.93 16.66
C LEU A 55 16.69 -41.79 17.20
N LEU A 56 16.38 -40.78 16.40
CA LEU A 56 15.49 -39.69 16.79
C LEU A 56 14.06 -40.19 17.01
N GLU A 57 13.50 -40.96 16.08
CA GLU A 57 12.13 -41.51 16.18
C GLU A 57 11.94 -42.43 17.40
N LYS A 58 12.96 -43.22 17.75
CA LYS A 58 12.90 -44.15 18.90
C LYS A 58 12.79 -43.47 20.26
N ASN A 59 13.10 -42.18 20.38
CA ASN A 59 13.23 -41.47 21.66
C ASN A 59 12.21 -40.30 21.79
N VAL A 60 11.10 -40.33 21.04
CA VAL A 60 10.06 -39.26 21.01
C VAL A 60 8.98 -39.45 22.08
N HIS A 61 8.42 -38.35 22.59
CA HIS A 61 7.13 -38.32 23.28
C HIS A 61 5.99 -37.83 22.38
N THR A 62 4.95 -38.65 22.16
CA THR A 62 3.66 -38.23 21.58
C THR A 62 2.70 -37.76 22.68
N LEU A 63 2.13 -36.56 22.55
CA LEU A 63 1.03 -36.09 23.39
C LEU A 63 -0.25 -36.02 22.53
N SER A 64 -1.10 -37.05 22.70
CA SER A 64 -2.54 -37.11 22.38
C SER A 64 -3.04 -36.86 20.94
N ASN A 65 -3.47 -37.96 20.30
CA ASN A 65 -4.74 -38.18 19.57
C ASN A 65 -5.36 -37.12 18.63
N ASP A 66 -4.59 -36.18 18.08
CA ASP A 66 -5.01 -35.42 16.89
C ASP A 66 -4.04 -35.64 15.72
N MET A 67 -4.57 -35.62 14.50
CA MET A 67 -3.91 -36.08 13.26
C MET A 67 -2.74 -35.19 12.77
N ASN A 68 -2.08 -34.43 13.64
CA ASN A 68 -0.95 -33.55 13.31
C ASN A 68 0.05 -33.36 14.48
N ASP A 69 0.32 -34.40 15.27
CA ASP A 69 1.27 -34.31 16.39
C ASP A 69 2.74 -34.21 15.94
N GLU A 70 3.36 -33.05 16.19
CA GLU A 70 4.77 -32.81 15.92
C GLU A 70 5.65 -33.55 16.95
N GLN A 71 6.52 -34.44 16.47
CA GLN A 71 7.40 -35.26 17.31
C GLN A 71 8.51 -34.42 17.97
N THR A 72 8.59 -34.41 19.30
CA THR A 72 9.54 -33.57 20.06
C THR A 72 10.39 -34.34 21.07
N ILE A 73 11.56 -33.77 21.41
CA ILE A 73 12.49 -34.26 22.43
C ILE A 73 12.94 -33.14 23.38
N ASN A 74 13.17 -33.46 24.66
CA ASN A 74 13.77 -32.57 25.64
C ASN A 74 15.32 -32.70 25.67
N TYR A 75 15.99 -31.88 26.48
CA TYR A 75 17.46 -31.88 26.55
C TYR A 75 18.07 -33.17 27.13
N LEU A 76 17.34 -33.88 27.99
CA LEU A 76 17.82 -35.15 28.56
C LEU A 76 17.82 -36.25 27.48
N GLU A 77 16.74 -36.37 26.72
CA GLU A 77 16.63 -37.28 25.57
C GLU A 77 17.67 -36.94 24.49
N PHE A 78 17.85 -35.65 24.19
CA PHE A 78 18.90 -35.18 23.29
C PHE A 78 20.30 -35.69 23.70
N ASN A 79 20.61 -35.69 25.00
CA ASN A 79 21.87 -36.25 25.51
C ASN A 79 21.90 -37.78 25.52
N GLN A 80 20.78 -38.45 25.76
CA GLN A 80 20.69 -39.92 25.68
C GLN A 80 20.95 -40.41 24.25
N ILE A 81 20.37 -39.75 23.24
CA ILE A 81 20.61 -40.06 21.83
C ILE A 81 22.10 -39.89 21.49
N ARG A 82 22.75 -38.83 22.00
CA ARG A 82 24.21 -38.64 21.85
C ARG A 82 25.04 -39.77 22.48
N GLN A 83 24.58 -40.37 23.57
CA GLN A 83 25.25 -41.49 24.24
C GLN A 83 25.06 -42.82 23.48
N GLN A 84 23.95 -42.97 22.75
CA GLN A 84 23.67 -44.15 21.92
C GLN A 84 24.48 -44.17 20.60
N LEU A 85 24.98 -43.01 20.16
CA LEU A 85 25.92 -42.92 19.04
C LEU A 85 27.31 -43.46 19.42
N ASP A 86 27.95 -44.16 18.49
CA ASP A 86 29.34 -44.61 18.59
C ASP A 86 30.25 -43.44 19.06
N PRO A 87 31.16 -43.65 20.03
CA PRO A 87 32.11 -42.63 20.47
C PRO A 87 32.84 -41.87 19.36
N ASP A 88 33.18 -42.55 18.27
CA ASP A 88 33.89 -41.98 17.11
C ASP A 88 32.94 -41.45 16.02
N SER A 89 31.63 -41.52 16.24
CA SER A 89 30.63 -41.03 15.29
C SER A 89 30.77 -39.52 15.05
N LYS A 90 30.89 -39.16 13.78
CA LYS A 90 30.93 -37.77 13.29
C LYS A 90 29.67 -36.98 13.65
N LEU A 91 28.55 -37.66 13.94
CA LEU A 91 27.25 -37.06 14.29
C LEU A 91 27.23 -36.44 15.69
N ARG A 92 28.09 -36.92 16.62
CA ARG A 92 28.11 -36.43 18.01
C ARG A 92 28.38 -34.92 18.10
N LYS A 93 29.08 -34.34 17.12
CA LYS A 93 29.38 -32.89 17.07
C LYS A 93 28.12 -32.00 16.93
N TYR A 94 26.99 -32.55 16.49
CA TYR A 94 25.72 -31.82 16.39
C TYR A 94 24.90 -31.87 17.68
N PHE A 95 25.26 -32.73 18.63
CA PHE A 95 24.60 -32.86 19.93
C PHE A 95 25.26 -31.98 21.00
N GLN A 96 25.33 -30.67 20.72
CA GLN A 96 25.86 -29.67 21.65
C GLN A 96 24.71 -28.89 22.31
N ALA A 97 24.91 -28.51 23.58
CA ALA A 97 23.96 -27.68 24.32
C ALA A 97 23.60 -26.39 23.57
N THR A 98 24.59 -25.75 22.96
CA THR A 98 24.43 -24.53 22.14
C THR A 98 23.47 -24.73 20.97
N ILE A 99 23.51 -25.89 20.32
CA ILE A 99 22.62 -26.23 19.20
C ILE A 99 21.21 -26.47 19.72
N PHE A 100 21.07 -27.21 20.81
CA PHE A 100 19.77 -27.45 21.44
C PHE A 100 19.08 -26.15 21.83
N PHE A 101 19.77 -25.26 22.55
CA PHE A 101 19.21 -23.96 22.95
C PHE A 101 18.93 -23.03 21.76
N LYS A 102 19.74 -23.10 20.70
CA LYS A 102 19.48 -22.35 19.47
C LYS A 102 18.18 -22.78 18.79
N LEU A 103 17.86 -24.07 18.82
CA LEU A 103 16.63 -24.62 18.24
C LEU A 103 15.43 -24.49 19.18
N LEU A 104 15.66 -24.25 20.48
CA LEU A 104 14.64 -23.98 21.48
C LEU A 104 14.02 -22.58 21.35
N GLY A 105 14.80 -21.59 20.87
CA GLY A 105 14.40 -20.18 20.74
C GLY A 105 14.19 -19.69 19.30
N GLY A 106 13.95 -20.59 18.35
CA GLY A 106 13.80 -20.25 16.94
C GLY A 106 12.46 -19.59 16.62
N GLU A 107 12.42 -18.25 16.63
CA GLU A 107 11.50 -17.48 15.79
C GLU A 107 11.75 -17.81 14.32
N HIS A 108 10.75 -18.33 13.62
CA HIS A 108 10.65 -18.12 12.18
C HIS A 108 9.18 -17.96 11.75
N ASN A 109 8.92 -16.74 11.29
CA ASN A 109 7.84 -16.24 10.44
C ASN A 109 6.53 -15.81 11.10
N GLN A 110 6.52 -14.51 11.42
CA GLN A 110 5.35 -13.65 11.40
C GLN A 110 4.61 -13.79 10.05
N GLN A 111 3.67 -14.73 9.97
CA GLN A 111 2.46 -14.70 9.11
C GLN A 111 1.72 -16.03 9.29
N SER A 112 1.11 -16.22 10.46
CA SER A 112 0.01 -17.16 10.61
C SER A 112 -0.80 -16.80 11.86
N SER A 113 -2.03 -16.43 11.58
CA SER A 113 -3.12 -16.14 12.51
C SER A 113 -3.40 -17.31 13.46
N SER A 114 -3.85 -16.96 14.68
CA SER A 114 -4.69 -17.76 15.60
C SER A 114 -4.17 -19.10 16.17
N ASN A 115 -4.06 -19.13 17.51
CA ASN A 115 -4.30 -20.28 18.40
C ASN A 115 -3.33 -21.48 18.47
N GLN A 116 -2.05 -21.36 18.09
CA GLN A 116 -1.07 -22.47 18.32
C GLN A 116 0.28 -22.01 18.91
N GLN A 117 0.26 -21.22 19.99
CA GLN A 117 1.46 -20.99 20.81
C GLN A 117 1.30 -21.67 22.18
N GLN A 118 1.52 -22.99 22.19
CA GLN A 118 1.96 -23.70 23.38
C GLN A 118 2.90 -24.85 22.96
N LEU A 119 3.97 -24.54 22.21
CA LEU A 119 5.11 -25.46 22.14
C LEU A 119 5.65 -25.61 23.56
N ALA A 120 5.61 -26.84 24.09
CA ALA A 120 5.96 -27.17 25.46
C ALA A 120 7.35 -26.62 25.83
N ILE A 121 7.39 -25.77 26.86
CA ILE A 121 8.61 -25.18 27.43
C ILE A 121 9.67 -26.29 27.61
N GLY A 122 10.82 -26.17 26.96
CA GLY A 122 11.97 -27.08 27.12
C GLY A 122 12.09 -28.25 26.13
N LYS A 123 11.32 -28.28 25.03
CA LYS A 123 11.42 -29.31 23.98
C LYS A 123 11.70 -28.73 22.59
N ILE A 124 12.35 -29.51 21.72
CA ILE A 124 12.60 -29.18 20.30
C ILE A 124 11.98 -30.24 19.38
N SER A 125 11.53 -29.84 18.20
CA SER A 125 11.05 -30.75 17.14
C SER A 125 12.20 -31.57 16.57
N ILE A 126 12.04 -32.90 16.51
CA ILE A 126 13.08 -33.79 15.95
C ILE A 126 13.28 -33.52 14.47
N LEU A 127 12.21 -33.15 13.75
CA LEU A 127 12.25 -32.84 12.33
C LEU A 127 13.06 -31.57 12.11
N THR A 128 12.87 -30.56 12.96
CA THR A 128 13.65 -29.31 12.93
C THR A 128 15.13 -29.57 13.24
N PHE A 129 15.45 -30.40 14.23
CA PHE A 129 16.83 -30.80 14.50
C PHE A 129 17.46 -31.59 13.35
N PHE A 130 16.75 -32.58 12.81
CA PHE A 130 17.22 -33.37 11.67
C PHE A 130 17.47 -32.49 10.44
N ARG A 131 16.53 -31.59 10.11
CA ARG A 131 16.70 -30.60 9.03
C ARG A 131 17.91 -29.69 9.26
N TYR A 132 18.16 -29.28 10.50
CA TYR A 132 19.36 -28.51 10.86
C TYR A 132 20.66 -29.28 10.57
N VAL A 133 20.74 -30.56 10.98
CA VAL A 133 21.90 -31.42 10.72
C VAL A 133 22.10 -31.63 9.22
N MET A 134 21.03 -31.98 8.50
CA MET A 134 21.03 -32.13 7.04
C MET A 134 21.54 -30.88 6.33
N ARG A 135 21.02 -29.70 6.70
CA ARG A 135 21.44 -28.43 6.10
C ARG A 135 22.92 -28.13 6.36
N LYS A 136 23.45 -28.46 7.54
CA LYS A 136 24.88 -28.25 7.85
C LYS A 136 25.78 -29.18 7.07
N ILE A 137 25.40 -30.44 6.89
CA ILE A 137 26.15 -31.41 6.09
C ILE A 137 26.13 -30.99 4.62
N TRP A 138 24.95 -30.64 4.10
CA TRP A 138 24.78 -30.15 2.74
C TRP A 138 25.65 -28.92 2.46
N LEU A 139 25.64 -27.90 3.33
CA LEU A 139 26.50 -26.70 3.17
C LEU A 139 28.00 -27.05 3.11
N GLN A 140 28.44 -28.03 3.89
CA GLN A 140 29.84 -28.49 3.88
C GLN A 140 30.17 -29.23 2.57
N GLN A 141 29.27 -30.11 2.11
CA GLN A 141 29.41 -30.83 0.85
C GLN A 141 29.44 -29.89 -0.35
N ALA A 142 28.47 -28.97 -0.43
CA ALA A 142 28.40 -27.96 -1.47
C ALA A 142 29.65 -27.06 -1.49
N ARG A 143 30.12 -26.61 -0.32
CA ARG A 143 31.36 -25.81 -0.21
C ARG A 143 32.58 -26.54 -0.73
N ILE A 144 32.76 -27.81 -0.35
CA ILE A 144 33.88 -28.63 -0.81
C ILE A 144 33.80 -28.82 -2.33
N SER A 145 32.62 -29.14 -2.85
CA SER A 145 32.38 -29.32 -4.29
C SER A 145 32.69 -28.06 -5.11
N LEU A 146 32.18 -26.89 -4.71
CA LEU A 146 32.50 -25.60 -5.35
C LEU A 146 33.99 -25.25 -5.25
N SER A 147 34.65 -25.61 -4.14
CA SER A 147 36.09 -25.35 -3.94
C SER A 147 36.98 -26.18 -4.87
N PHE A 148 36.52 -27.34 -5.36
CA PHE A 148 37.22 -28.08 -6.40
C PHE A 148 37.27 -27.28 -7.71
N CYS A 149 36.19 -26.56 -8.04
CA CYS A 149 36.08 -25.72 -9.23
C CYS A 149 36.81 -24.37 -9.13
N ASP A 150 37.20 -23.90 -7.94
CA ASP A 150 38.00 -22.66 -7.79
C ASP A 150 39.43 -22.83 -8.33
N SER A 151 39.61 -22.57 -9.62
CA SER A 151 40.92 -22.65 -10.30
C SER A 151 41.96 -21.71 -9.69
N SER A 152 41.51 -20.58 -9.14
CA SER A 152 42.36 -19.54 -8.57
C SER A 152 42.81 -19.82 -7.12
N ALA A 153 42.13 -20.72 -6.41
CA ALA A 153 42.29 -20.99 -4.98
C ALA A 153 42.16 -19.72 -4.10
N THR A 154 41.28 -18.80 -4.48
CA THR A 154 41.06 -17.53 -3.75
C THR A 154 39.73 -17.48 -2.98
N GLY A 155 38.91 -18.52 -3.08
CA GLY A 155 37.55 -18.55 -2.54
C GLY A 155 36.51 -17.89 -3.44
N TYR A 156 36.90 -17.54 -4.67
CA TYR A 156 36.04 -16.95 -5.70
C TYR A 156 35.95 -17.89 -6.91
N LEU A 157 34.79 -17.92 -7.56
CA LEU A 157 34.59 -18.60 -8.84
C LEU A 157 34.48 -17.56 -9.94
N THR A 158 35.23 -17.77 -11.02
CA THR A 158 35.02 -17.08 -12.30
C THR A 158 33.81 -17.69 -13.03
N GLU A 159 33.35 -17.02 -14.09
CA GLU A 159 32.24 -17.52 -14.92
C GLU A 159 32.54 -18.94 -15.43
N LEU A 160 33.76 -19.15 -15.95
CA LEU A 160 34.22 -20.45 -16.45
C LEU A 160 34.27 -21.52 -15.35
N ASP A 161 34.68 -21.16 -14.14
CA ASP A 161 34.69 -22.11 -13.01
C ASP A 161 33.27 -22.59 -12.67
N LEU A 162 32.29 -21.67 -12.69
CA LEU A 162 30.89 -22.00 -12.42
C LEU A 162 30.24 -22.76 -13.58
N GLU A 163 30.52 -22.39 -14.84
CA GLU A 163 30.05 -23.13 -16.01
C GLU A 163 30.52 -24.60 -15.95
N ASN A 164 31.78 -24.84 -15.56
CA ASN A 164 32.33 -26.17 -15.38
C ASN A 164 31.67 -26.92 -14.22
N TYR A 165 31.39 -26.25 -13.10
CA TYR A 165 30.66 -26.82 -11.99
C TYR A 165 29.26 -27.30 -12.42
N ILE A 166 28.48 -26.44 -13.08
CA ILE A 166 27.13 -26.76 -13.55
C ILE A 166 27.18 -27.88 -14.58
N ARG A 167 28.16 -27.87 -15.49
CA ARG A 167 28.37 -28.95 -16.48
C ARG A 167 28.57 -30.32 -15.82
N GLN A 168 29.35 -30.39 -14.73
CA GLN A 168 29.55 -31.61 -13.96
C GLN A 168 28.31 -32.03 -13.17
N LEU A 169 27.44 -31.06 -12.84
CA LEU A 169 26.21 -31.27 -12.10
C LEU A 169 25.09 -31.86 -12.97
N ILE A 170 24.99 -31.47 -14.25
CA ILE A 170 23.89 -31.83 -15.16
C ILE A 170 23.54 -33.33 -15.13
N PRO A 171 24.49 -34.30 -15.20
CA PRO A 171 24.17 -35.73 -15.18
C PRO A 171 23.45 -36.20 -13.91
N THR A 172 23.52 -35.42 -12.83
CA THR A 172 22.86 -35.70 -11.54
C THR A 172 21.47 -35.07 -11.43
N LEU A 173 21.09 -34.16 -12.33
CA LEU A 173 19.81 -33.44 -12.31
C LEU A 173 18.77 -34.21 -13.12
N THR A 174 18.03 -35.13 -12.47
CA THR A 174 17.10 -36.07 -13.12
C THR A 174 16.07 -35.37 -14.00
N LYS A 175 15.58 -34.19 -13.60
CA LYS A 175 14.61 -33.40 -14.37
C LYS A 175 15.14 -32.84 -15.69
N LEU A 176 16.46 -32.87 -15.92
CA LEU A 176 17.07 -32.45 -17.19
C LEU A 176 17.35 -33.61 -18.14
N ASN A 177 17.12 -34.87 -17.73
CA ASN A 177 17.44 -36.05 -18.54
C ASN A 177 16.73 -36.09 -19.90
N ASN A 178 15.55 -35.46 -20.01
CA ASN A 178 14.75 -35.42 -21.23
C ASN A 178 15.13 -34.27 -22.17
N MET A 179 16.08 -33.42 -21.78
CA MET A 179 16.55 -32.29 -22.58
C MET A 179 17.59 -32.77 -23.61
N ASP A 180 17.45 -32.34 -24.87
CA ASP A 180 18.45 -32.64 -25.89
C ASP A 180 19.81 -32.01 -25.52
N LYS A 181 20.89 -32.77 -25.71
CA LYS A 181 22.27 -32.36 -25.43
C LYS A 181 22.68 -31.13 -26.23
N SER A 182 22.05 -30.86 -27.37
CA SER A 182 22.26 -29.63 -28.15
C SER A 182 21.95 -28.36 -27.35
N TYR A 183 21.04 -28.41 -26.38
CA TYR A 183 20.69 -27.26 -25.54
C TYR A 183 21.57 -27.09 -24.29
N TYR A 184 22.48 -28.03 -24.00
CA TYR A 184 23.29 -27.97 -22.78
C TYR A 184 24.18 -26.71 -22.67
N PRO A 185 24.81 -26.21 -23.75
CA PRO A 185 25.55 -24.94 -23.69
C PRO A 185 24.67 -23.76 -23.27
N PHE A 186 23.44 -23.69 -23.79
CA PHE A 186 22.48 -22.63 -23.45
C PHE A 186 21.97 -22.76 -22.02
N TYR A 187 21.71 -23.99 -21.55
CA TYR A 187 21.36 -24.25 -20.15
C TYR A 187 22.46 -23.78 -19.20
N ILE A 188 23.71 -24.15 -19.48
CA ILE A 188 24.86 -23.76 -18.67
C ILE A 188 24.99 -22.23 -18.65
N CYS A 189 24.79 -21.58 -19.78
CA CYS A 189 24.76 -20.12 -19.89
C CYS A 189 23.66 -19.51 -19.00
N VAL A 190 22.39 -19.89 -19.20
CA VAL A 190 21.23 -19.38 -18.45
C VAL A 190 21.39 -19.56 -16.94
N ALA A 191 21.84 -20.75 -16.51
CA ALA A 191 22.06 -21.04 -15.10
C ALA A 191 23.22 -20.20 -14.54
N THR A 192 24.36 -20.14 -15.22
CA THR A 192 25.53 -19.35 -14.80
C THR A 192 25.19 -17.87 -14.70
N ARG A 193 24.49 -17.30 -15.70
CA ARG A 193 24.09 -15.89 -15.69
C ARG A 193 23.22 -15.55 -14.49
N LYS A 194 22.30 -16.44 -14.06
CA LYS A 194 21.50 -16.20 -12.85
C LYS A 194 22.36 -15.96 -11.61
N PHE A 195 23.39 -16.78 -11.40
CA PHE A 195 24.30 -16.63 -10.26
C PHE A 195 25.11 -15.33 -10.37
N PHE A 196 25.69 -15.04 -11.53
CA PHE A 196 26.51 -13.84 -11.71
C PHE A 196 25.69 -12.56 -11.62
N PHE A 197 24.50 -12.54 -12.19
CA PHE A 197 23.61 -11.38 -12.14
C PHE A 197 23.22 -11.03 -10.70
N ILE A 198 22.93 -12.05 -9.87
CA ILE A 198 22.49 -11.83 -8.47
C ILE A 198 23.68 -11.60 -7.53
N LEU A 199 24.79 -12.33 -7.69
CA LEU A 199 25.88 -12.38 -6.72
C LEU A 199 27.11 -11.54 -7.10
N ASP A 200 27.14 -10.97 -8.31
CA ASP A 200 28.17 -10.02 -8.74
C ASP A 200 27.55 -8.72 -9.29
N PRO A 201 26.80 -7.95 -8.46
CA PRO A 201 26.11 -6.74 -8.90
C PRO A 201 27.02 -5.73 -9.59
N HIS A 202 28.27 -5.62 -9.13
CA HIS A 202 29.25 -4.64 -9.64
C HIS A 202 30.14 -5.18 -10.77
N LYS A 203 29.82 -6.36 -11.34
CA LYS A 203 30.54 -6.98 -12.47
C LYS A 203 32.05 -7.11 -12.27
N HIS A 204 32.48 -7.60 -11.10
CA HIS A 204 33.89 -7.97 -10.85
C HIS A 204 34.35 -9.21 -11.62
N ASN A 205 33.45 -9.89 -12.35
CA ASN A 205 33.63 -11.14 -13.07
C ASN A 205 34.07 -12.30 -12.16
N ARG A 206 33.64 -12.25 -10.89
CA ARG A 206 33.88 -13.31 -9.90
C ARG A 206 32.88 -13.26 -8.75
N ILE A 207 32.45 -14.43 -8.29
CA ILE A 207 31.51 -14.57 -7.16
C ILE A 207 32.17 -15.33 -6.01
N ARG A 208 31.87 -14.96 -4.75
CA ARG A 208 32.41 -15.70 -3.60
C ARG A 208 31.66 -17.02 -3.43
N ILE A 209 32.37 -18.11 -3.16
CA ILE A 209 31.76 -19.42 -2.87
C ILE A 209 30.76 -19.31 -1.71
N ILE A 210 31.07 -18.50 -0.70
CA ILE A 210 30.17 -18.30 0.44
C ILE A 210 28.85 -17.66 0.02
N ASP A 211 28.84 -16.70 -0.92
CA ASP A 211 27.62 -16.02 -1.34
C ASP A 211 26.70 -16.98 -2.10
N ILE A 212 27.28 -17.87 -2.92
CA ILE A 212 26.53 -18.95 -3.59
C ILE A 212 25.77 -19.81 -2.56
N LEU A 213 26.45 -20.21 -1.49
CA LEU A 213 25.89 -21.09 -0.45
C LEU A 213 24.79 -20.42 0.39
N PHE A 214 24.82 -19.10 0.53
CA PHE A 214 23.82 -18.36 1.30
C PHE A 214 22.67 -17.80 0.45
N SER A 215 22.82 -17.78 -0.89
CA SER A 215 21.85 -17.19 -1.81
C SER A 215 20.55 -17.99 -2.02
N GLY A 216 20.51 -19.28 -1.67
CA GLY A 216 19.40 -20.18 -2.02
C GLY A 216 19.37 -20.65 -3.48
N LEU A 217 20.08 -19.96 -4.40
CA LEU A 217 20.12 -20.32 -5.83
C LEU A 217 20.66 -21.73 -6.09
N LEU A 218 21.62 -22.17 -5.27
CA LEU A 218 22.15 -23.53 -5.37
C LEU A 218 21.11 -24.58 -4.92
N ASP A 219 20.27 -24.26 -3.94
CA ASP A 219 19.17 -25.13 -3.52
C ASP A 219 18.14 -25.27 -4.65
N ASP A 220 17.77 -24.16 -5.30
CA ASP A 220 16.83 -24.14 -6.42
C ASP A 220 17.34 -24.99 -7.60
N LEU A 221 18.63 -24.86 -7.95
CA LEU A 221 19.26 -25.67 -9.00
C LEU A 221 19.28 -27.16 -8.62
N LEU A 222 19.55 -27.47 -7.35
CA LEU A 222 19.61 -28.85 -6.87
C LEU A 222 18.24 -29.48 -6.63
N GLU A 223 17.16 -28.71 -6.56
CA GLU A 223 15.78 -29.23 -6.51
C GLU A 223 15.47 -30.09 -7.76
N LEU A 224 16.17 -29.85 -8.86
CA LEU A 224 16.09 -30.64 -10.10
C LEU A 224 16.60 -32.07 -9.97
N ARG A 225 17.23 -32.44 -8.83
CA ARG A 225 17.63 -33.82 -8.52
C ARG A 225 16.50 -34.68 -7.96
N ASN A 226 15.43 -34.07 -7.45
CA ASN A 226 14.39 -34.76 -6.70
C ASN A 226 13.18 -35.08 -7.59
N ASP A 227 12.85 -36.36 -7.74
CA ASP A 227 11.66 -36.83 -8.47
C ASP A 227 10.39 -36.91 -7.58
N TYR A 228 10.47 -36.54 -6.31
CA TYR A 228 9.32 -36.61 -5.40
C TYR A 228 8.34 -35.44 -5.60
N PRO A 229 7.04 -35.71 -5.83
CA PRO A 229 6.01 -34.69 -5.75
C PRO A 229 5.82 -34.29 -4.28
N LYS A 230 6.06 -33.01 -3.93
CA LYS A 230 5.67 -32.47 -2.62
C LYS A 230 4.14 -32.46 -2.53
N ASP A 231 3.61 -33.04 -1.46
CA ASP A 231 2.23 -33.02 -0.96
C ASP A 231 1.11 -32.65 -1.94
N SER A 232 0.30 -33.66 -2.24
CA SER A 232 -0.97 -33.62 -2.99
C SER A 232 -2.04 -32.65 -2.44
N SER A 233 -1.79 -31.95 -1.33
CA SER A 233 -2.69 -30.93 -0.78
C SER A 233 -2.61 -29.57 -1.51
N ASN A 234 -1.49 -29.22 -2.13
CA ASN A 234 -1.34 -27.96 -2.87
C ASN A 234 -1.65 -28.08 -4.38
N GLN A 235 -1.68 -29.29 -4.94
CA GLN A 235 -1.99 -29.52 -6.35
C GLN A 235 -3.49 -29.46 -6.69
N GLN A 236 -4.40 -29.54 -5.71
CA GLN A 236 -5.84 -29.34 -5.94
C GLN A 236 -6.26 -27.87 -5.92
N ARG A 237 -5.47 -26.97 -5.30
CA ARG A 237 -5.77 -25.53 -5.29
C ARG A 237 -5.31 -24.78 -6.55
N THR A 238 -4.47 -25.39 -7.38
CA THR A 238 -3.83 -24.74 -8.54
C THR A 238 -4.32 -25.22 -9.90
N LYS A 239 -5.19 -26.24 -9.96
CA LYS A 239 -5.79 -26.73 -11.22
C LYS A 239 -6.95 -25.88 -11.75
N MET A 240 -7.32 -24.78 -11.08
CA MET A 240 -8.39 -23.88 -11.50
C MET A 240 -7.92 -22.57 -12.16
N ALA A 241 -6.61 -22.35 -12.33
CA ALA A 241 -6.08 -21.06 -12.77
C ALA A 241 -5.49 -21.03 -14.20
N THR A 242 -5.28 -22.17 -14.87
CA THR A 242 -4.70 -22.18 -16.23
C THR A 242 -5.56 -23.00 -17.18
N GLY A 243 -6.29 -22.30 -18.05
CA GLY A 243 -7.19 -22.87 -19.06
C GLY A 243 -6.49 -23.58 -20.23
N ASN A 244 -5.33 -24.21 -20.03
CA ASN A 244 -4.65 -24.97 -21.07
C ASN A 244 -4.14 -26.32 -20.56
N ARG A 245 -4.54 -27.40 -21.24
CA ARG A 245 -4.06 -28.75 -20.96
C ARG A 245 -2.59 -28.86 -21.42
N ASN A 246 -1.67 -28.97 -20.45
CA ASN A 246 -0.30 -29.51 -20.51
C ASN A 246 0.86 -28.63 -19.96
N GLN A 247 0.60 -27.53 -19.24
CA GLN A 247 1.69 -26.76 -18.59
C GLN A 247 1.45 -26.59 -17.09
N THR A 248 2.44 -26.93 -16.28
CA THR A 248 2.44 -26.84 -14.82
C THR A 248 3.20 -25.61 -14.34
N ILE A 249 2.87 -25.07 -13.16
CA ILE A 249 3.57 -23.91 -12.56
C ILE A 249 5.08 -24.17 -12.38
N ASP A 250 5.48 -25.43 -12.21
CA ASP A 250 6.89 -25.84 -12.11
C ASP A 250 7.69 -25.60 -13.41
N ASP A 251 7.02 -25.52 -14.58
CA ASP A 251 7.66 -25.31 -15.88
C ASP A 251 8.21 -23.88 -16.06
N PHE A 252 7.83 -22.95 -15.17
CA PHE A 252 8.28 -21.56 -15.16
C PHE A 252 9.41 -21.27 -14.16
N LYS A 253 9.90 -22.27 -13.41
CA LYS A 253 11.08 -22.09 -12.54
C LYS A 253 12.31 -21.76 -13.38
N TRP A 254 13.13 -20.81 -12.93
CA TRP A 254 14.25 -20.28 -13.72
C TRP A 254 15.23 -21.35 -14.23
N PHE A 255 15.61 -22.29 -13.35
CA PHE A 255 16.54 -23.39 -13.69
C PHE A 255 15.89 -24.56 -14.44
N SER A 256 14.59 -24.52 -14.78
CA SER A 256 13.95 -25.61 -15.51
C SER A 256 14.46 -25.72 -16.96
N ALA A 257 14.41 -26.94 -17.52
CA ALA A 257 14.69 -27.17 -18.93
C ALA A 257 13.71 -26.39 -19.83
N ALA A 258 12.43 -26.36 -19.47
CA ALA A 258 11.37 -25.66 -20.20
C ALA A 258 11.65 -24.15 -20.29
N ASN A 259 12.04 -23.52 -19.18
CA ASN A 259 12.38 -22.09 -19.19
C ASN A 259 13.64 -21.80 -20.02
N THR A 260 14.65 -22.68 -20.00
CA THR A 260 15.83 -22.52 -20.86
C THR A 260 15.47 -22.56 -22.35
N ILE A 261 14.64 -23.52 -22.75
CA ILE A 261 14.16 -23.64 -24.14
C ILE A 261 13.33 -22.42 -24.51
N ARG A 262 12.46 -21.94 -23.61
CA ARG A 262 11.68 -20.70 -23.79
C ARG A 262 12.59 -19.51 -24.07
N LEU A 263 13.59 -19.27 -23.22
CA LEU A 263 14.53 -18.14 -23.37
C LEU A 263 15.35 -18.23 -24.65
N TYR A 264 15.76 -19.43 -25.03
CA TYR A 264 16.49 -19.64 -26.29
C TYR A 264 15.59 -19.42 -27.51
N ASN A 265 14.35 -19.91 -27.50
CA ASN A 265 13.40 -19.67 -28.59
C ASN A 265 13.06 -18.18 -28.71
N MET A 266 12.84 -17.48 -27.59
CA MET A 266 12.64 -16.03 -27.59
C MET A 266 13.82 -15.26 -28.23
N TYR A 267 15.05 -15.74 -28.02
CA TYR A 267 16.23 -15.15 -28.65
C TYR A 267 16.24 -15.39 -30.16
N LEU A 268 15.94 -16.62 -30.60
CA LEU A 268 15.87 -16.97 -32.02
C LEU A 268 14.73 -16.26 -32.76
N ASP A 269 13.59 -16.06 -32.10
CA ASP A 269 12.43 -15.37 -32.68
C ASP A 269 12.71 -13.87 -32.92
N LEU A 270 13.75 -13.31 -32.27
CA LEU A 270 14.20 -11.94 -32.50
C LEU A 270 15.30 -11.84 -33.56
N ASP A 271 16.13 -12.88 -33.74
CA ASP A 271 17.22 -12.95 -34.71
C ASP A 271 16.67 -13.26 -36.12
N ASP A 272 16.17 -12.23 -36.80
CA ASP A 272 15.49 -12.35 -38.09
C ASP A 272 16.45 -12.66 -39.24
N ASP A 273 17.69 -12.15 -39.16
CA ASP A 273 18.72 -12.38 -40.17
C ASP A 273 19.52 -13.68 -39.95
N HIS A 274 19.25 -14.36 -38.82
CA HIS A 274 19.84 -15.63 -38.40
C HIS A 274 21.37 -15.58 -38.29
N ASN A 275 21.92 -14.41 -37.92
CA ASN A 275 23.36 -14.21 -37.75
C ASN A 275 23.86 -14.64 -36.35
N GLY A 276 22.94 -15.00 -35.44
CA GLY A 276 23.22 -15.46 -34.09
C GLY A 276 23.32 -14.36 -33.04
N MET A 277 23.04 -13.11 -33.41
CA MET A 277 23.11 -11.90 -32.59
C MET A 277 21.84 -11.07 -32.78
N ILE A 278 21.50 -10.22 -31.81
CA ILE A 278 20.32 -9.35 -31.90
C ILE A 278 20.74 -7.92 -32.20
N SER A 279 20.33 -7.39 -33.34
CA SER A 279 20.49 -5.98 -33.69
C SER A 279 19.50 -5.08 -32.92
N LYS A 280 19.76 -3.77 -32.91
CA LYS A 280 18.88 -2.78 -32.28
C LYS A 280 17.45 -2.82 -32.84
N LEU A 281 17.31 -3.00 -34.15
CA LEU A 281 16.00 -3.02 -34.83
C LEU A 281 15.19 -4.26 -34.48
N GLU A 282 15.87 -5.39 -34.30
CA GLU A 282 15.27 -6.64 -33.84
C GLU A 282 14.86 -6.54 -32.37
N PHE A 283 15.72 -5.99 -31.50
CA PHE A 283 15.42 -5.83 -30.08
C PHE A 283 14.20 -4.92 -29.83
N LEU A 284 13.98 -3.88 -30.65
CA LEU A 284 12.79 -3.03 -30.56
C LEU A 284 11.47 -3.78 -30.81
N LYS A 285 11.50 -4.97 -31.41
CA LYS A 285 10.30 -5.83 -31.59
C LYS A 285 9.92 -6.59 -30.32
N PHE A 286 10.86 -6.71 -29.37
CA PHE A 286 10.68 -7.50 -28.15
C PHE A 286 9.68 -6.89 -27.16
N GLY A 287 9.52 -5.56 -27.17
CA GLY A 287 8.58 -4.85 -26.31
C GLY A 287 8.53 -3.35 -26.61
N ASN A 288 7.60 -2.64 -25.97
CA ASN A 288 7.41 -1.19 -26.14
C ASN A 288 8.46 -0.35 -25.37
N PHE A 289 9.72 -0.75 -25.48
CA PHE A 289 10.82 -0.03 -24.85
C PHE A 289 11.00 1.35 -25.48
N ASN A 290 11.37 2.29 -24.63
CA ASN A 290 11.74 3.63 -25.04
C ASN A 290 12.93 3.56 -26.04
N GLU A 291 12.76 4.12 -27.24
CA GLU A 291 13.79 4.09 -28.30
C GLU A 291 15.15 4.62 -27.78
N LEU A 292 15.14 5.67 -26.96
CA LEU A 292 16.33 6.28 -26.35
C LEU A 292 16.97 5.41 -25.26
N PHE A 293 16.16 4.64 -24.53
CA PHE A 293 16.66 3.62 -23.61
C PHE A 293 17.37 2.49 -24.37
N VAL A 294 16.79 2.02 -25.48
CA VAL A 294 17.43 0.98 -26.29
C VAL A 294 18.76 1.48 -26.89
N GLU A 295 18.88 2.76 -27.24
CA GLU A 295 20.19 3.31 -27.66
C GLU A 295 21.25 3.17 -26.56
N GLN A 296 20.92 3.64 -25.35
CA GLN A 296 21.83 3.56 -24.22
C GLN A 296 22.14 2.12 -23.81
N LEU A 297 21.16 1.22 -23.89
CA LEU A 297 21.33 -0.20 -23.61
C LEU A 297 22.44 -0.81 -24.50
N PHE A 298 22.42 -0.52 -25.81
CA PHE A 298 23.40 -1.04 -26.78
C PHE A 298 24.78 -0.36 -26.67
N ASP A 299 24.83 0.87 -26.17
CA ASP A 299 26.08 1.60 -25.91
C ASP A 299 26.77 1.16 -24.59
N VAL A 300 25.99 0.74 -23.59
CA VAL A 300 26.47 0.33 -22.27
C VAL A 300 26.75 -1.17 -22.18
N CYS A 301 25.92 -2.01 -22.82
CA CYS A 301 26.15 -3.45 -22.84
C CYS A 301 27.29 -3.79 -23.81
N MET A 302 28.10 -4.81 -23.47
CA MET A 302 29.23 -5.25 -24.30
C MET A 302 28.69 -5.88 -25.60
N THR A 303 28.56 -5.07 -26.65
CA THR A 303 28.05 -5.51 -27.94
C THR A 303 29.21 -5.85 -28.87
N TYR A 304 29.15 -7.01 -29.55
CA TYR A 304 30.05 -7.33 -30.65
C TYR A 304 29.43 -6.73 -31.91
N ASN A 305 30.14 -5.84 -32.61
CA ASN A 305 29.61 -5.11 -33.78
C ASN A 305 28.29 -4.34 -33.55
N LYS A 306 28.01 -3.87 -32.32
CA LYS A 306 26.72 -3.23 -31.94
C LYS A 306 25.51 -4.17 -31.95
N GLU A 307 25.74 -5.46 -31.77
CA GLU A 307 24.69 -6.47 -31.60
C GLU A 307 24.83 -7.17 -30.24
N ILE A 308 23.69 -7.64 -29.71
CA ILE A 308 23.58 -8.29 -28.41
C ILE A 308 23.72 -9.80 -28.58
N ASP A 309 24.63 -10.41 -27.84
CA ASP A 309 24.76 -11.87 -27.77
C ASP A 309 23.75 -12.49 -26.80
N PHE A 310 23.63 -13.82 -26.85
CA PHE A 310 22.73 -14.55 -25.96
C PHE A 310 23.03 -14.29 -24.47
N LYS A 311 24.31 -14.15 -24.08
CA LYS A 311 24.68 -13.87 -22.68
C LYS A 311 24.11 -12.53 -22.20
N THR A 312 24.29 -11.50 -23.00
CA THR A 312 23.80 -10.14 -22.71
C THR A 312 22.28 -10.09 -22.74
N PHE A 313 21.63 -10.81 -23.66
CA PHE A 313 20.18 -10.95 -23.68
C PHE A 313 19.65 -11.54 -22.37
N ILE A 314 20.27 -12.60 -21.84
CA ILE A 314 19.85 -13.19 -20.56
C ILE A 314 19.99 -12.20 -19.38
N ASP A 315 21.04 -11.39 -19.34
CA ASP A 315 21.19 -10.35 -18.31
C ASP A 315 20.06 -9.32 -18.37
N ILE A 316 19.63 -8.95 -19.59
CA ILE A 316 18.51 -8.02 -19.81
C ILE A 316 17.19 -8.63 -19.31
N ILE A 317 16.91 -9.89 -19.66
CA ILE A 317 15.71 -10.59 -19.18
C ILE A 317 15.71 -10.70 -17.65
N LEU A 318 16.86 -11.02 -17.05
CA LEU A 318 17.00 -11.10 -15.60
C LEU A 318 16.69 -9.75 -14.93
N ALA A 319 17.20 -8.65 -15.49
CA ALA A 319 16.90 -7.31 -15.00
C ALA A 319 15.40 -6.97 -15.13
N LEU A 320 14.80 -7.29 -16.28
CA LEU A 320 13.39 -7.00 -16.57
C LEU A 320 12.41 -7.80 -15.71
N GLU A 321 12.69 -9.08 -15.44
CA GLU A 321 11.84 -9.94 -14.61
C GLU A 321 11.98 -9.63 -13.10
N ASN A 322 13.08 -8.99 -12.67
CA ASN A 322 13.40 -8.80 -11.25
C ASN A 322 13.66 -7.32 -10.90
N ARG A 323 12.86 -6.36 -11.42
CA ARG A 323 13.11 -4.90 -11.33
C ARG A 323 13.24 -4.33 -9.92
N LYS A 324 12.70 -5.02 -8.91
CA LYS A 324 12.78 -4.62 -7.49
C LYS A 324 14.10 -4.99 -6.83
N GLU A 325 14.82 -5.97 -7.39
CA GLU A 325 16.08 -6.43 -6.82
C GLU A 325 17.19 -5.40 -7.07
N ILE A 326 18.05 -5.23 -6.07
CA ILE A 326 19.12 -4.21 -6.06
C ILE A 326 20.02 -4.33 -7.30
N GLN A 327 20.28 -5.56 -7.75
CA GLN A 327 21.11 -5.86 -8.91
C GLN A 327 20.47 -5.38 -10.22
N SER A 328 19.15 -5.54 -10.35
CA SER A 328 18.39 -5.04 -11.50
C SER A 328 18.34 -3.53 -11.49
N VAL A 329 18.11 -2.91 -10.32
CA VAL A 329 18.15 -1.45 -10.15
C VAL A 329 19.52 -0.92 -10.57
N TYR A 330 20.61 -1.58 -10.16
CA TYR A 330 21.97 -1.20 -10.54
C TYR A 330 22.23 -1.35 -12.04
N PHE A 331 21.74 -2.44 -12.64
CA PHE A 331 21.81 -2.67 -14.08
C PHE A 331 21.16 -1.52 -14.86
N PHE A 332 19.91 -1.16 -14.53
CA PHE A 332 19.21 -0.07 -15.20
C PHE A 332 19.79 1.30 -14.86
N PHE A 333 20.21 1.55 -13.63
CA PHE A 333 20.85 2.81 -13.24
C PHE A 333 22.09 3.10 -14.10
N ASN A 334 22.93 2.09 -14.36
CA ASN A 334 24.10 2.24 -15.23
C ASN A 334 23.74 2.54 -16.70
N ILE A 335 22.58 2.07 -17.17
CA ILE A 335 22.08 2.38 -18.52
C ILE A 335 21.48 3.79 -18.57
N LEU A 336 20.81 4.21 -17.51
CA LEU A 336 20.18 5.53 -17.42
C LEU A 336 21.19 6.65 -17.16
N ASP A 337 22.36 6.36 -16.55
CA ASP A 337 23.44 7.35 -16.31
C ASP A 337 24.24 7.67 -17.59
N ILE A 338 23.60 8.40 -18.50
CA ILE A 338 24.12 8.78 -19.83
C ILE A 338 25.51 9.43 -19.72
N ASN A 339 25.70 10.30 -18.72
CA ASN A 339 26.93 11.08 -18.55
C ASN A 339 28.00 10.35 -17.72
N ARG A 340 27.71 9.13 -17.22
CA ARG A 340 28.58 8.36 -16.32
C ARG A 340 29.04 9.16 -15.11
N CYS A 341 28.14 10.01 -14.60
CA CYS A 341 28.41 10.91 -13.49
C CYS A 341 27.99 10.32 -12.14
N HIS A 342 27.47 9.10 -12.13
CA HIS A 342 26.95 8.37 -10.99
C HIS A 342 25.70 8.99 -10.34
N TYR A 343 24.97 9.84 -11.07
CA TYR A 343 23.67 10.38 -10.67
C TYR A 343 22.78 10.66 -11.89
N LEU A 344 21.46 10.65 -11.68
CA LEU A 344 20.46 11.07 -12.66
C LEU A 344 19.94 12.47 -12.28
N ASP A 345 19.83 13.38 -13.24
CA ASP A 345 19.35 14.75 -13.06
C ASP A 345 18.25 15.11 -14.07
N ASP A 346 17.79 16.38 -14.05
CA ASP A 346 16.73 16.87 -14.95
C ASP A 346 17.08 16.63 -16.42
N PHE A 347 18.36 16.69 -16.79
CA PHE A 347 18.80 16.43 -18.15
C PHE A 347 18.54 14.97 -18.54
N VAL A 348 18.92 14.03 -17.68
CA VAL A 348 18.70 12.59 -17.90
C VAL A 348 17.20 12.28 -17.96
N LEU A 349 16.41 12.79 -17.00
CA LEU A 349 14.96 12.58 -16.98
C LEU A 349 14.32 13.15 -18.26
N ARG A 350 14.71 14.34 -18.69
CA ARG A 350 14.19 14.98 -19.91
C ARG A 350 14.59 14.23 -21.18
N TYR A 351 15.79 13.67 -21.20
CA TYR A 351 16.26 12.88 -22.32
C TYR A 351 15.33 11.67 -22.55
N PHE A 352 15.08 10.85 -21.54
CA PHE A 352 14.21 9.69 -21.68
C PHE A 352 12.74 10.07 -21.86
N PHE A 353 12.25 11.10 -21.17
CA PHE A 353 10.87 11.57 -21.30
C PHE A 353 10.53 12.03 -22.73
N LYS A 354 11.50 12.59 -23.47
CA LYS A 354 11.29 13.06 -24.85
C LYS A 354 10.82 11.95 -25.80
N ALA A 355 11.28 10.72 -25.63
CA ALA A 355 10.83 9.59 -26.43
C ALA A 355 9.37 9.22 -26.13
N ILE A 356 9.00 9.23 -24.85
CA ILE A 356 7.63 9.04 -24.38
C ILE A 356 6.73 10.12 -24.98
N GLU A 357 7.15 11.38 -24.93
CA GLU A 357 6.43 12.53 -25.50
C GLU A 357 6.16 12.33 -27.01
N ASN A 358 7.18 11.91 -27.76
CA ASN A 358 7.05 11.64 -29.19
C ASN A 358 6.08 10.49 -29.47
N GLN A 359 6.10 9.44 -28.64
CA GLN A 359 5.20 8.31 -28.76
C GLN A 359 3.75 8.69 -28.44
N MET A 360 3.51 9.50 -27.41
CA MET A 360 2.19 10.08 -27.10
C MET A 360 1.65 10.88 -28.28
N ARG A 361 2.48 11.76 -28.87
CA ARG A 361 2.10 12.56 -30.04
C ARG A 361 1.77 11.69 -31.26
N ARG A 362 2.55 10.63 -31.53
CA ARG A 362 2.26 9.65 -32.60
C ARG A 362 0.92 8.94 -32.40
N GLN A 363 0.52 8.74 -31.16
CA GLN A 363 -0.77 8.12 -30.77
C GLN A 363 -1.93 9.14 -30.64
N GLY A 364 -1.70 10.41 -30.96
CA GLY A 364 -2.73 11.46 -30.93
C GLY A 364 -3.08 11.95 -29.52
N GLN A 365 -2.23 11.71 -28.52
CA GLN A 365 -2.41 12.18 -27.14
C GLN A 365 -1.68 13.51 -26.91
N GLU A 366 -2.21 14.36 -26.02
CA GLU A 366 -1.49 15.54 -25.55
C GLU A 366 -0.39 15.12 -24.56
N PRO A 367 0.86 15.58 -24.76
CA PRO A 367 1.95 15.24 -23.87
C PRO A 367 1.84 15.93 -22.51
N ILE A 368 2.25 15.22 -21.46
CA ILE A 368 2.27 15.73 -20.08
C ILE A 368 3.40 16.76 -19.92
N ASN A 369 3.19 17.72 -19.02
CA ASN A 369 4.20 18.70 -18.67
C ASN A 369 5.41 18.02 -18.00
N PHE A 370 6.61 18.23 -18.56
CA PHE A 370 7.83 17.66 -18.00
C PHE A 370 8.12 18.13 -16.57
N ASP A 371 7.81 19.37 -16.22
CA ASP A 371 8.12 19.89 -14.88
C ASP A 371 7.27 19.16 -13.82
N ASP A 372 6.02 18.84 -14.14
CA ASP A 372 5.15 18.04 -13.28
C ASP A 372 5.69 16.60 -13.15
N PHE A 373 6.01 15.96 -14.29
CA PHE A 373 6.64 14.65 -14.32
C PHE A 373 7.94 14.59 -13.49
N SER A 374 8.83 15.57 -13.68
CA SER A 374 10.11 15.63 -12.99
C SER A 374 9.91 15.84 -11.49
N ASN A 375 8.96 16.68 -11.09
CA ASN A 375 8.65 16.90 -9.68
C ASN A 375 8.13 15.60 -9.03
N GLU A 376 7.23 14.86 -9.69
CA GLU A 376 6.74 13.58 -9.17
C GLU A 376 7.88 12.57 -8.95
N ILE A 377 8.81 12.45 -9.92
CA ILE A 377 9.97 11.56 -9.78
C ILE A 377 10.86 11.97 -8.60
N TYR A 378 11.12 13.27 -8.41
CA TYR A 378 11.91 13.73 -7.26
C TYR A 378 11.16 13.59 -5.93
N ASP A 379 9.85 13.76 -5.90
CA ASP A 379 9.02 13.59 -4.71
C ASP A 379 8.93 12.13 -4.29
N MET A 380 8.94 11.20 -5.25
CA MET A 380 9.02 9.77 -5.02
C MET A 380 10.38 9.36 -4.45
N ILE A 381 11.48 9.88 -5.00
CA ILE A 381 12.83 9.43 -4.64
C ILE A 381 13.34 10.12 -3.37
N ARG A 382 13.03 11.41 -3.22
CA ARG A 382 13.54 12.31 -2.17
C ARG A 382 15.07 12.26 -2.07
N PRO A 383 15.79 12.61 -3.14
CA PRO A 383 17.24 12.48 -3.16
C PRO A 383 17.89 13.35 -2.09
N GLN A 384 18.98 12.87 -1.48
CA GLN A 384 19.71 13.62 -0.46
C GLN A 384 20.28 14.94 -0.99
N GLN A 385 20.66 14.97 -2.26
CA GLN A 385 21.06 16.19 -2.95
C GLN A 385 19.95 16.65 -3.89
N SER A 386 19.59 17.93 -3.78
CA SER A 386 18.56 18.54 -4.63
C SER A 386 18.83 18.28 -6.11
N ARG A 387 17.85 17.69 -6.79
CA ARG A 387 17.86 17.39 -8.23
C ARG A 387 19.02 16.51 -8.72
N ARG A 388 19.50 15.61 -7.85
CA ARG A 388 20.48 14.57 -8.22
C ARG A 388 20.13 13.26 -7.55
N ILE A 389 19.71 12.29 -8.33
CA ILE A 389 19.33 10.96 -7.88
C ILE A 389 20.56 10.06 -7.97
N TYR A 390 21.16 9.74 -6.82
CA TYR A 390 22.19 8.72 -6.73
C TYR A 390 21.57 7.32 -6.68
N PHE A 391 22.37 6.29 -6.96
CA PHE A 391 21.93 4.90 -6.85
C PHE A 391 21.34 4.58 -5.46
N ASP A 392 22.00 5.05 -4.41
CA ASP A 392 21.55 4.83 -3.02
C ASP A 392 20.21 5.54 -2.74
N ASP A 393 19.96 6.71 -3.34
CA ASP A 393 18.66 7.40 -3.22
C ASP A 393 17.55 6.57 -3.88
N LEU A 394 17.82 6.03 -5.08
CA LEU A 394 16.86 5.23 -5.83
C LEU A 394 16.49 3.96 -5.07
N VAL A 395 17.47 3.26 -4.47
CA VAL A 395 17.24 2.08 -3.64
C VAL A 395 16.51 2.44 -2.34
N ALA A 396 16.93 3.49 -1.65
CA ALA A 396 16.33 3.91 -0.37
C ALA A 396 14.87 4.36 -0.51
N SER A 397 14.49 4.87 -1.69
CA SER A 397 13.11 5.31 -1.98
C SER A 397 12.07 4.17 -1.90
N GLY A 398 12.48 2.91 -2.14
CA GLY A 398 11.56 1.79 -2.30
C GLY A 398 10.70 1.83 -3.58
N HIS A 399 10.96 2.79 -4.48
CA HIS A 399 10.20 3.03 -5.71
C HIS A 399 11.02 2.84 -7.00
N ALA A 400 12.24 2.30 -6.89
CA ALA A 400 13.16 2.13 -8.01
C ALA A 400 12.54 1.42 -9.21
N ASP A 401 11.77 0.35 -8.98
CA ASP A 401 11.11 -0.44 -10.02
C ASP A 401 10.11 0.38 -10.83
N THR A 402 9.35 1.24 -10.16
CA THR A 402 8.34 2.11 -10.75
C THR A 402 9.00 3.17 -11.62
N ILE A 403 10.03 3.85 -11.09
CA ILE A 403 10.76 4.90 -11.81
C ILE A 403 11.50 4.33 -13.02
N ILE A 404 12.16 3.18 -12.85
CA ILE A 404 12.81 2.48 -13.96
C ILE A 404 11.76 2.13 -15.02
N SER A 405 10.63 1.55 -14.62
CA SER A 405 9.56 1.18 -15.57
C SER A 405 9.01 2.39 -16.33
N ILE A 406 8.85 3.53 -15.65
CA ILE A 406 8.45 4.81 -16.25
C ILE A 406 9.47 5.28 -17.31
N LEU A 407 10.77 5.19 -17.02
CA LEU A 407 11.80 5.75 -17.90
C LEU A 407 12.12 4.85 -19.10
N ILE A 408 12.06 3.52 -18.93
CA ILE A 408 12.51 2.56 -19.94
C ILE A 408 11.40 2.03 -20.85
N ASP A 409 10.13 2.16 -20.45
CA ASP A 409 8.98 1.51 -21.11
C ASP A 409 7.77 2.45 -21.16
N PHE A 410 7.24 2.67 -22.37
CA PHE A 410 6.06 3.50 -22.58
C PHE A 410 4.83 2.96 -21.85
N ASN A 411 4.62 1.64 -21.84
CA ASN A 411 3.50 1.03 -21.14
C ASN A 411 3.67 1.18 -19.61
N GLY A 412 4.90 1.11 -19.12
CA GLY A 412 5.24 1.35 -17.72
C GLY A 412 4.89 2.77 -17.28
N PHE A 413 5.25 3.77 -18.09
CA PHE A 413 4.80 5.15 -17.90
C PHE A 413 3.28 5.27 -17.94
N TYR A 414 2.64 4.72 -18.98
CA TYR A 414 1.19 4.84 -19.17
C TYR A 414 0.38 4.18 -18.04
N ALA A 415 0.83 3.03 -17.53
CA ALA A 415 0.20 2.35 -16.40
C ALA A 415 0.30 3.17 -15.10
N TYR A 416 1.44 3.85 -14.88
CA TYR A 416 1.64 4.71 -13.72
C TYR A 416 0.77 5.97 -13.76
N GLU A 417 0.69 6.62 -14.91
CA GLU A 417 -0.15 7.80 -15.13
C GLU A 417 -1.62 7.47 -14.96
N ASN A 418 -2.05 6.29 -15.42
CA ASN A 418 -3.45 5.90 -15.39
C ASN A 418 -3.83 5.05 -14.17
N ARG A 419 -3.00 4.91 -13.14
CA ARG A 419 -3.16 3.96 -12.00
C ARG A 419 -4.51 3.95 -11.24
N SER A 420 -5.43 4.88 -11.51
CA SER A 420 -6.79 4.93 -11.00
C SER A 420 -7.83 4.10 -11.80
N ILE A 421 -7.37 3.20 -12.69
CA ILE A 421 -8.23 2.38 -13.56
C ILE A 421 -9.17 1.42 -12.77
N LEU A 422 -10.46 1.42 -13.11
CA LEU A 422 -11.42 0.38 -12.71
C LEU A 422 -11.57 -0.64 -13.84
N VAL A 423 -11.37 -1.93 -13.53
CA VAL A 423 -11.59 -3.04 -14.46
C VAL A 423 -12.90 -3.73 -14.11
N SER A 424 -13.71 -4.06 -15.12
CA SER A 424 -14.95 -4.84 -14.93
C SER A 424 -14.68 -6.21 -14.32
N GLU A 425 -15.70 -6.81 -13.69
CA GLU A 425 -15.55 -8.14 -13.08
C GLU A 425 -15.19 -9.25 -14.08
N ASP A 426 -15.57 -9.11 -15.35
CA ASP A 426 -15.20 -10.04 -16.42
C ASP A 426 -13.77 -9.82 -16.95
N GLY A 427 -13.08 -8.76 -16.52
CA GLY A 427 -11.72 -8.43 -16.93
C GLY A 427 -11.60 -7.82 -18.34
N HIS A 428 -12.71 -7.61 -19.03
CA HIS A 428 -12.73 -7.23 -20.45
C HIS A 428 -13.03 -5.75 -20.73
N LYS A 429 -13.47 -5.00 -19.72
CA LYS A 429 -13.81 -3.59 -19.84
C LYS A 429 -12.99 -2.78 -18.85
N ILE A 430 -12.57 -1.62 -19.31
CA ILE A 430 -11.79 -0.67 -18.53
C ILE A 430 -12.57 0.64 -18.47
N HIS A 431 -12.88 1.12 -17.27
CA HIS A 431 -13.56 2.38 -17.02
C HIS A 431 -12.58 3.37 -16.36
N LEU A 432 -12.49 4.57 -16.93
CA LEU A 432 -11.73 5.68 -16.35
C LEU A 432 -12.65 6.84 -16.05
N PHE A 433 -12.53 7.36 -14.82
CA PHE A 433 -13.25 8.54 -14.36
C PHE A 433 -12.22 9.60 -13.92
N PRO A 434 -11.54 10.27 -14.86
CA PRO A 434 -10.60 11.32 -14.49
C PRO A 434 -11.36 12.41 -13.70
N THR A 435 -10.70 13.05 -12.74
CA THR A 435 -11.27 14.12 -11.93
C THR A 435 -10.46 15.39 -12.16
N GLU A 436 -11.12 16.50 -12.48
CA GLU A 436 -10.49 17.84 -12.45
C GLU A 436 -11.04 18.58 -11.23
N GLY A 437 -10.31 18.57 -10.11
CA GLY A 437 -10.78 19.19 -8.87
C GLY A 437 -11.39 18.18 -7.89
N THR A 438 -12.53 18.55 -7.28
CA THR A 438 -13.16 17.79 -6.19
C THR A 438 -14.56 17.27 -6.54
N SER A 439 -15.08 17.62 -7.71
CA SER A 439 -16.39 17.21 -8.20
C SER A 439 -16.35 17.01 -9.71
N ASN A 440 -17.42 16.40 -10.25
CA ASN A 440 -17.68 16.19 -11.67
C ASN A 440 -16.58 15.45 -12.47
N THR A 441 -16.91 14.27 -12.98
CA THR A 441 -15.95 13.41 -13.67
C THR A 441 -16.33 13.22 -15.14
N PRO A 442 -15.41 13.36 -16.10
CA PRO A 442 -15.58 12.69 -17.37
C PRO A 442 -15.62 11.18 -17.20
N TRP A 443 -16.03 10.48 -18.25
CA TRP A 443 -16.03 9.03 -18.28
C TRP A 443 -15.48 8.53 -19.61
N LEU A 444 -14.37 7.80 -19.55
CA LEU A 444 -13.82 7.02 -20.66
C LEU A 444 -14.03 5.52 -20.44
N TYR A 445 -14.11 4.82 -21.56
CA TYR A 445 -14.27 3.38 -21.62
C TYR A 445 -13.33 2.78 -22.67
N ALA A 446 -12.73 1.63 -22.37
CA ALA A 446 -12.05 0.81 -23.36
C ALA A 446 -12.40 -0.66 -23.20
N HIS A 447 -12.38 -1.39 -24.32
CA HIS A 447 -12.42 -2.85 -24.31
C HIS A 447 -10.98 -3.38 -24.27
N PHE A 448 -10.76 -4.41 -23.49
CA PHE A 448 -9.45 -5.04 -23.30
C PHE A 448 -9.62 -6.56 -23.34
N ASP A 449 -8.76 -7.25 -24.09
CA ASP A 449 -8.68 -8.70 -24.03
C ASP A 449 -7.45 -9.10 -23.21
N PRO A 450 -7.60 -9.53 -21.93
CA PRO A 450 -6.48 -9.93 -21.09
C PRO A 450 -5.71 -11.13 -21.63
N MET A 451 -6.28 -11.89 -22.58
CA MET A 451 -5.61 -13.04 -23.21
C MET A 451 -4.82 -12.66 -24.46
N ASN A 452 -4.96 -11.43 -24.96
CA ASN A 452 -4.28 -10.96 -26.18
C ASN A 452 -3.32 -9.80 -25.89
N ILE A 453 -2.24 -10.12 -25.17
CA ILE A 453 -1.16 -9.19 -24.76
C ILE A 453 -0.44 -8.55 -25.97
N SER A 454 -0.67 -9.05 -27.19
CA SER A 454 -0.13 -8.47 -28.44
C SER A 454 -0.85 -7.21 -28.94
N GLN A 455 -2.00 -6.83 -28.33
CA GLN A 455 -2.64 -5.55 -28.64
C GLN A 455 -1.77 -4.39 -28.17
N SER A 456 -1.06 -3.78 -29.12
CA SER A 456 -0.10 -2.69 -28.90
C SER A 456 -0.71 -1.35 -28.47
N SER A 457 -2.04 -1.24 -28.33
CA SER A 457 -2.72 -0.04 -27.81
C SER A 457 -4.13 -0.35 -27.31
N ILE A 458 -4.47 0.15 -26.12
CA ILE A 458 -5.84 0.17 -25.58
C ILE A 458 -6.49 1.47 -26.04
N LEU A 459 -7.54 1.39 -26.88
CA LEU A 459 -8.22 2.57 -27.40
C LEU A 459 -9.37 2.97 -26.49
N PHE A 460 -9.23 4.12 -25.81
CA PHE A 460 -10.28 4.71 -25.01
C PHE A 460 -11.28 5.52 -25.84
N LYS A 461 -12.57 5.34 -25.54
CA LYS A 461 -13.70 6.09 -26.08
C LYS A 461 -14.30 6.95 -24.99
N TRP A 462 -14.69 8.17 -25.35
CA TRP A 462 -15.43 9.06 -24.45
C TRP A 462 -16.89 8.61 -24.38
N ILE A 463 -17.37 8.33 -23.17
CA ILE A 463 -18.80 8.16 -22.87
C ILE A 463 -19.38 9.51 -22.43
N VAL A 464 -18.65 10.21 -21.55
CA VAL A 464 -18.91 11.60 -21.16
C VAL A 464 -17.63 12.38 -21.37
N SER A 465 -17.65 13.36 -22.28
CA SER A 465 -16.45 14.12 -22.63
C SER A 465 -16.13 15.23 -21.63
N LYS A 466 -14.92 15.78 -21.70
CA LYS A 466 -14.48 16.94 -20.89
C LYS A 466 -15.38 18.17 -21.07
N GLN A 467 -15.99 18.35 -22.24
CA GLN A 467 -16.92 19.45 -22.50
C GLN A 467 -18.31 19.25 -21.84
N GLN A 468 -18.58 18.06 -21.31
CA GLN A 468 -19.85 17.67 -20.69
C GLN A 468 -19.72 17.42 -19.18
N ILE A 469 -18.68 17.95 -18.53
CA ILE A 469 -18.46 17.81 -17.08
C ILE A 469 -19.52 18.60 -16.33
N ASP A 470 -20.55 17.92 -15.85
CA ASP A 470 -21.70 18.51 -15.17
C ASP A 470 -22.20 17.68 -13.98
N SER A 471 -21.62 16.51 -13.75
CA SER A 471 -22.13 15.51 -12.81
C SER A 471 -21.06 14.50 -12.43
N GLU A 472 -21.32 13.79 -11.33
CA GLU A 472 -20.54 12.66 -10.87
C GLU A 472 -21.01 11.35 -11.53
N TYR A 473 -20.05 10.47 -11.80
CA TYR A 473 -20.31 9.13 -12.33
C TYR A 473 -19.50 8.12 -11.52
N HIS A 474 -20.21 7.20 -10.88
CA HIS A 474 -19.63 6.14 -10.06
C HIS A 474 -20.00 4.79 -10.68
N TYR A 475 -19.00 4.05 -11.15
CA TYR A 475 -19.18 2.71 -11.68
C TYR A 475 -19.69 1.74 -10.60
N VAL A 476 -20.74 0.98 -10.91
CA VAL A 476 -21.38 0.02 -10.00
C VAL A 476 -21.18 -1.43 -10.47
N GLY A 477 -21.18 -1.68 -11.78
CA GLY A 477 -20.99 -3.00 -12.35
C GLY A 477 -21.34 -3.07 -13.83
N ASP A 478 -21.16 -4.24 -14.43
CA ASP A 478 -21.44 -4.52 -15.84
C ASP A 478 -22.19 -5.85 -16.00
N ASP A 479 -23.04 -5.93 -17.02
CA ASP A 479 -23.43 -7.18 -17.66
C ASP A 479 -23.14 -7.13 -19.18
N GLU A 480 -23.64 -8.12 -19.94
CA GLU A 480 -23.42 -8.20 -21.40
C GLU A 480 -23.91 -6.97 -22.16
N ASN A 481 -24.96 -6.29 -21.68
CA ASN A 481 -25.65 -5.22 -22.41
C ASN A 481 -25.61 -3.85 -21.70
N CYS A 482 -25.38 -3.83 -20.39
CA CYS A 482 -25.49 -2.65 -19.55
C CYS A 482 -24.21 -2.44 -18.73
N THR A 483 -23.71 -1.20 -18.74
CA THR A 483 -22.87 -0.68 -17.65
C THR A 483 -23.76 0.08 -16.68
N TYR A 484 -23.74 -0.31 -15.41
CA TYR A 484 -24.49 0.33 -14.33
C TYR A 484 -23.66 1.44 -13.69
N VAL A 485 -24.21 2.65 -13.68
CA VAL A 485 -23.53 3.85 -13.16
C VAL A 485 -24.47 4.61 -12.24
N ARG A 486 -23.99 4.92 -11.03
CA ARG A 486 -24.65 5.86 -10.12
C ARG A 486 -24.23 7.28 -10.49
N THR A 487 -25.20 8.17 -10.70
CA THR A 487 -24.94 9.54 -11.16
C THR A 487 -25.93 10.55 -10.59
N ASN A 488 -25.50 11.80 -10.43
CA ASN A 488 -26.37 12.94 -10.14
C ASN A 488 -26.78 13.74 -11.39
N TYR A 489 -26.50 13.23 -12.60
CA TYR A 489 -26.92 13.87 -13.85
C TYR A 489 -28.45 13.99 -13.94
N LYS A 490 -28.93 15.24 -13.89
CA LYS A 490 -30.36 15.61 -13.80
C LYS A 490 -31.09 14.95 -12.62
N ALA A 491 -30.36 14.58 -11.57
CA ALA A 491 -30.89 13.89 -10.40
C ALA A 491 -30.09 14.27 -9.14
N LYS A 492 -30.48 15.34 -8.44
CA LYS A 492 -29.75 15.89 -7.29
C LYS A 492 -29.59 14.91 -6.12
N ASN A 493 -30.50 13.94 -6.00
CA ASN A 493 -30.46 12.87 -4.99
C ASN A 493 -29.88 11.56 -5.53
N PHE A 494 -29.20 11.63 -6.67
CA PHE A 494 -28.63 10.51 -7.42
C PHE A 494 -29.66 9.50 -7.94
N ARG A 495 -29.28 8.81 -9.01
CA ARG A 495 -30.01 7.71 -9.63
C ARG A 495 -29.02 6.65 -10.11
N LEU A 496 -29.51 5.44 -10.38
CA LEU A 496 -28.75 4.37 -11.02
C LEU A 496 -29.24 4.20 -12.46
N VAL A 497 -28.33 4.34 -13.42
CA VAL A 497 -28.62 4.18 -14.85
C VAL A 497 -27.92 2.95 -15.42
N CYS A 498 -28.57 2.29 -16.38
CA CYS A 498 -27.92 1.39 -17.33
C CYS A 498 -27.53 2.19 -18.58
N VAL A 499 -26.28 2.02 -19.01
CA VAL A 499 -25.72 2.60 -20.22
C VAL A 499 -25.27 1.49 -21.17
N ASP A 500 -25.82 1.46 -22.38
CA ASP A 500 -25.32 0.62 -23.47
C ASP A 500 -24.08 1.29 -24.09
N LEU A 501 -22.92 0.68 -23.93
CA LEU A 501 -21.65 1.21 -24.43
C LEU A 501 -21.53 1.21 -25.95
N ASN A 502 -22.39 0.46 -26.66
CA ASN A 502 -22.48 0.52 -28.13
C ASN A 502 -23.26 1.74 -28.60
N ASN A 503 -24.14 2.29 -27.76
CA ASN A 503 -24.93 3.49 -28.05
C ASN A 503 -24.95 4.46 -26.85
N PRO A 504 -23.78 5.00 -26.46
CA PRO A 504 -23.55 5.57 -25.13
C PRO A 504 -24.16 6.97 -24.89
N SER A 505 -24.90 7.52 -25.87
CA SER A 505 -25.53 8.83 -25.74
C SER A 505 -26.43 8.89 -24.51
N ARG A 506 -26.38 10.02 -23.79
CA ARG A 506 -27.19 10.28 -22.58
C ARG A 506 -28.70 10.13 -22.82
N ASP A 507 -29.17 10.36 -24.05
CA ASP A 507 -30.58 10.20 -24.43
C ASP A 507 -31.03 8.73 -24.43
N ASN A 508 -30.10 7.78 -24.50
CA ASN A 508 -30.38 6.34 -24.47
C ASN A 508 -30.23 5.74 -23.06
N TRP A 509 -29.81 6.53 -22.07
CA TRP A 509 -29.61 6.03 -20.72
C TRP A 509 -30.95 5.64 -20.09
N ARG A 510 -31.01 4.45 -19.53
CA ARG A 510 -32.22 3.91 -18.91
C ARG A 510 -32.08 3.94 -17.40
N ASP A 511 -33.02 4.56 -16.71
CA ASP A 511 -33.09 4.50 -15.25
C ASP A 511 -33.41 3.07 -14.80
N ILE A 512 -32.54 2.52 -13.95
CA ILE A 512 -32.79 1.28 -13.22
C ILE A 512 -33.37 1.66 -11.87
N ILE A 513 -32.69 2.52 -11.11
CA ILE A 513 -33.25 3.13 -9.90
C ILE A 513 -33.39 4.63 -10.17
N ALA A 514 -34.63 5.10 -10.32
CA ALA A 514 -34.92 6.51 -10.52
C ALA A 514 -34.62 7.35 -9.27
N GLU A 515 -34.45 8.66 -9.47
CA GLU A 515 -34.24 9.60 -8.37
C GLU A 515 -35.41 9.57 -7.37
N SER A 516 -35.10 9.55 -6.08
CA SER A 516 -36.09 9.74 -5.01
C SER A 516 -36.17 11.21 -4.59
N THR A 517 -37.39 11.70 -4.37
CA THR A 517 -37.60 13.07 -3.87
C THR A 517 -37.26 13.24 -2.38
N LYS A 518 -37.04 12.14 -1.65
CA LYS A 518 -36.85 12.14 -0.19
C LYS A 518 -35.55 11.49 0.27
N ALA A 519 -35.00 10.57 -0.52
CA ALA A 519 -33.86 9.74 -0.14
C ALA A 519 -32.74 9.93 -1.14
N ILE A 520 -31.50 9.97 -0.66
CA ILE A 520 -30.33 10.03 -1.52
C ILE A 520 -29.89 8.61 -1.78
N LEU A 521 -29.70 8.24 -3.04
CA LEU A 521 -29.00 7.00 -3.36
C LEU A 521 -27.51 7.22 -3.09
N SER A 522 -27.02 6.76 -1.94
CA SER A 522 -25.63 6.94 -1.50
C SER A 522 -24.69 5.94 -2.17
N ASN A 523 -25.14 4.70 -2.37
CA ASN A 523 -24.37 3.67 -3.06
C ASN A 523 -25.28 2.56 -3.63
N ALA A 524 -24.75 1.76 -4.54
CA ALA A 524 -25.41 0.59 -5.10
C ALA A 524 -24.40 -0.53 -5.37
N TYR A 525 -24.80 -1.77 -5.11
CA TYR A 525 -23.95 -2.95 -5.26
C TYR A 525 -24.71 -4.03 -6.03
N ILE A 526 -24.14 -4.56 -7.11
CA ILE A 526 -24.74 -5.70 -7.81
C ILE A 526 -24.36 -6.99 -7.08
N ALA A 527 -25.31 -7.89 -6.92
CA ALA A 527 -25.13 -9.16 -6.24
C ALA A 527 -26.14 -10.20 -6.72
N ASP A 528 -25.87 -11.47 -6.39
CA ASP A 528 -26.74 -12.62 -6.68
C ASP A 528 -27.26 -12.70 -8.12
N TYR A 529 -26.43 -12.32 -9.10
CA TYR A 529 -26.68 -12.25 -10.53
C TYR A 529 -27.71 -11.19 -10.96
N ASP A 530 -28.81 -11.02 -10.24
CA ASP A 530 -29.98 -10.25 -10.65
C ASP A 530 -30.49 -9.25 -9.59
N LYS A 531 -29.72 -8.97 -8.54
CA LYS A 531 -30.08 -8.05 -7.47
C LYS A 531 -29.15 -6.86 -7.38
N ILE A 532 -29.70 -5.76 -6.89
CA ILE A 532 -28.98 -4.56 -6.47
C ILE A 532 -29.26 -4.37 -4.98
N VAL A 533 -28.21 -4.28 -4.17
CA VAL A 533 -28.31 -3.75 -2.81
C VAL A 533 -28.01 -2.25 -2.86
N ALA A 534 -29.04 -1.44 -2.67
CA ALA A 534 -28.96 0.02 -2.69
C ALA A 534 -28.92 0.59 -1.28
N THR A 535 -27.94 1.45 -1.02
CA THR A 535 -27.85 2.24 0.21
C THR A 535 -28.52 3.59 -0.02
N TYR A 536 -29.59 3.86 0.72
CA TYR A 536 -30.28 5.14 0.73
C TYR A 536 -30.00 5.89 2.02
N MET A 537 -29.75 7.19 1.93
CA MET A 537 -29.70 8.08 3.10
C MET A 537 -30.98 8.90 3.19
N ILE A 538 -31.63 8.87 4.37
CA ILE A 538 -32.84 9.63 4.70
C ILE A 538 -32.60 10.30 6.03
N ASP A 539 -32.70 11.62 6.07
CA ASP A 539 -32.44 12.43 7.27
C ASP A 539 -31.14 11.99 7.98
N VAL A 540 -30.06 11.86 7.19
CA VAL A 540 -28.69 11.50 7.63
C VAL A 540 -28.53 10.05 8.13
N GLN A 541 -29.55 9.20 8.00
CA GLN A 541 -29.51 7.79 8.41
C GLN A 541 -29.58 6.86 7.20
N ASP A 542 -28.79 5.79 7.21
CA ASP A 542 -28.80 4.84 6.10
C ASP A 542 -29.95 3.84 6.21
N LYS A 543 -30.39 3.38 5.04
CA LYS A 543 -31.32 2.27 4.81
C LYS A 543 -30.77 1.42 3.67
N LEU A 544 -30.82 0.11 3.83
CA LEU A 544 -30.44 -0.84 2.79
C LEU A 544 -31.70 -1.44 2.17
N LYS A 545 -31.81 -1.34 0.85
CA LYS A 545 -32.93 -1.90 0.08
C LYS A 545 -32.42 -2.78 -1.03
N VAL A 546 -33.09 -3.90 -1.25
CA VAL A 546 -32.80 -4.81 -2.36
C VAL A 546 -33.77 -4.55 -3.48
N HIS A 547 -33.23 -4.37 -4.69
CA HIS A 547 -33.97 -4.17 -5.93
C HIS A 547 -33.59 -5.26 -6.94
N ARG A 548 -34.46 -5.55 -7.90
CA ARG A 548 -34.12 -6.38 -9.05
C ARG A 548 -33.30 -5.58 -10.07
N LEU A 549 -32.25 -6.17 -10.60
CA LEU A 549 -31.31 -5.53 -11.54
C LEU A 549 -31.97 -5.17 -12.88
N LEU A 550 -32.86 -6.01 -13.39
CA LEU A 550 -33.47 -5.89 -14.71
C LEU A 550 -34.22 -4.56 -14.94
N ASP A 551 -34.98 -4.14 -13.94
CA ASP A 551 -35.94 -3.04 -14.00
C ASP A 551 -35.99 -2.18 -12.74
N GLY A 552 -35.16 -2.48 -11.74
CA GLY A 552 -35.11 -1.76 -10.47
C GLY A 552 -36.28 -2.01 -9.54
N GLU A 553 -37.11 -3.03 -9.79
CA GLU A 553 -38.25 -3.32 -8.92
C GLU A 553 -37.76 -3.52 -7.48
N TYR A 554 -38.35 -2.78 -6.54
CA TYR A 554 -38.10 -2.96 -5.12
C TYR A 554 -38.54 -4.36 -4.67
N LEU A 555 -37.65 -5.08 -3.98
CA LEU A 555 -37.92 -6.41 -3.46
C LEU A 555 -38.20 -6.39 -1.96
N TYR A 556 -37.25 -5.92 -1.15
CA TYR A 556 -37.36 -5.87 0.31
C TYR A 556 -36.29 -4.96 0.95
N ASP A 557 -36.46 -4.64 2.24
CA ASP A 557 -35.47 -3.93 3.04
C ASP A 557 -34.56 -4.92 3.78
N ILE A 558 -33.25 -4.63 3.85
CA ILE A 558 -32.36 -5.30 4.80
C ILE A 558 -32.49 -4.55 6.13
N PRO A 559 -32.97 -5.20 7.20
CA PRO A 559 -33.23 -4.51 8.46
C PRO A 559 -31.90 -4.06 9.09
N ILE A 560 -31.77 -2.74 9.26
CA ILE A 560 -30.68 -2.11 10.00
C ILE A 560 -31.24 -1.12 11.01
N GLU A 561 -30.56 -1.01 12.14
CA GLU A 561 -30.86 -0.02 13.16
C GLU A 561 -30.46 1.38 12.68
N ILE A 562 -30.79 2.41 13.46
CA ILE A 562 -30.36 3.79 13.16
C ILE A 562 -28.84 3.86 13.21
N GLY A 563 -28.21 4.33 12.13
CA GLY A 563 -26.76 4.41 11.99
C GLY A 563 -26.35 4.67 10.54
N SER A 564 -25.10 4.32 10.24
CA SER A 564 -24.51 4.44 8.91
C SER A 564 -23.85 3.15 8.44
N ILE A 565 -23.83 2.95 7.13
CA ILE A 565 -23.08 1.90 6.45
C ILE A 565 -21.71 2.47 6.10
N VAL A 566 -20.69 2.08 6.87
CA VAL A 566 -19.33 2.59 6.73
C VAL A 566 -18.60 1.91 5.57
N ALA A 567 -18.91 0.65 5.32
CA ALA A 567 -18.39 -0.12 4.21
C ALA A 567 -19.36 -1.26 3.87
N ALA A 568 -19.44 -1.62 2.60
CA ALA A 568 -20.12 -2.82 2.17
C ALA A 568 -19.42 -3.41 0.95
N VAL A 569 -19.52 -4.73 0.80
CA VAL A 569 -18.92 -5.48 -0.30
C VAL A 569 -19.88 -6.58 -0.77
N SER A 570 -19.94 -6.76 -2.07
CA SER A 570 -20.60 -7.86 -2.76
C SER A 570 -19.71 -8.36 -3.89
N LYS A 571 -20.13 -9.46 -4.53
CA LYS A 571 -19.69 -9.84 -5.87
C LYS A 571 -20.92 -10.08 -6.72
N MET A 572 -20.90 -9.70 -8.00
CA MET A 572 -22.06 -9.83 -8.87
C MET A 572 -22.66 -11.24 -8.84
N LYS A 573 -21.82 -12.28 -8.88
CA LYS A 573 -22.21 -13.69 -8.96
C LYS A 573 -22.35 -14.40 -7.61
N SER A 574 -22.40 -13.65 -6.50
CA SER A 574 -22.49 -14.20 -5.15
C SER A 574 -23.74 -13.72 -4.43
N PRO A 575 -24.48 -14.58 -3.71
CA PRO A 575 -25.57 -14.16 -2.82
C PRO A 575 -25.06 -13.52 -1.53
N GLU A 576 -23.74 -13.56 -1.28
CA GLU A 576 -23.13 -13.05 -0.06
C GLU A 576 -22.96 -11.53 -0.10
N PHE A 577 -23.56 -10.84 0.86
CA PHE A 577 -23.38 -9.41 1.07
C PHE A 577 -22.86 -9.13 2.48
N PHE A 578 -21.71 -8.48 2.59
CA PHE A 578 -21.14 -8.07 3.87
C PHE A 578 -21.21 -6.56 4.02
N PHE A 579 -21.64 -6.08 5.18
CA PHE A 579 -21.66 -4.65 5.47
C PHE A 579 -21.27 -4.35 6.91
N LEU A 580 -20.48 -3.28 7.08
CA LEU A 580 -20.10 -2.70 8.36
C LEU A 580 -21.08 -1.57 8.70
N HIS A 581 -21.89 -1.82 9.71
CA HIS A 581 -22.82 -0.83 10.25
C HIS A 581 -22.22 -0.21 11.53
N SER A 582 -22.21 1.13 11.62
CA SER A 582 -21.71 1.88 12.77
C SER A 582 -22.76 2.87 13.29
N LYS A 583 -22.64 3.22 14.58
CA LYS A 583 -23.43 4.26 15.25
C LYS A 583 -22.53 5.02 16.21
N PHE A 584 -22.96 6.17 16.71
CA PHE A 584 -22.20 6.89 17.75
C PHE A 584 -21.86 6.02 18.97
N LEU A 585 -22.80 5.19 19.43
CA LEU A 585 -22.66 4.34 20.62
C LEU A 585 -22.15 2.93 20.30
N SER A 586 -21.79 2.63 19.05
CA SER A 586 -21.35 1.28 18.66
C SER A 586 -20.21 1.33 17.64
N PRO A 587 -18.99 0.83 17.98
CA PRO A 587 -17.79 0.92 17.13
C PRO A 587 -17.96 0.28 15.76
N GLY A 588 -18.80 -0.75 15.67
CA GLY A 588 -19.17 -1.36 14.40
C GLY A 588 -19.57 -2.81 14.54
N VAL A 589 -20.57 -3.18 13.76
CA VAL A 589 -21.01 -4.57 13.59
C VAL A 589 -20.90 -4.91 12.11
N ILE A 590 -20.10 -5.93 11.79
CA ILE A 590 -20.06 -6.54 10.47
C ILE A 590 -21.20 -7.55 10.42
N TYR A 591 -22.12 -7.33 9.49
CA TYR A 591 -23.21 -8.23 9.19
C TYR A 591 -22.90 -9.03 7.92
N TYR A 592 -23.38 -10.27 7.90
CA TYR A 592 -23.49 -11.09 6.71
C TYR A 592 -24.98 -11.19 6.35
N HIS A 593 -25.33 -10.82 5.14
CA HIS A 593 -26.66 -10.99 4.58
C HIS A 593 -26.59 -11.94 3.39
N ASP A 594 -27.38 -13.01 3.46
CA ASP A 594 -27.59 -13.95 2.37
C ASP A 594 -28.80 -13.52 1.55
N LEU A 595 -28.54 -13.03 0.33
CA LEU A 595 -29.56 -12.54 -0.60
C LEU A 595 -30.46 -13.67 -1.14
N SER A 596 -30.01 -14.92 -1.10
CA SER A 596 -30.80 -16.06 -1.57
C SER A 596 -31.88 -16.47 -0.55
N THR A 597 -31.57 -16.34 0.74
CA THR A 597 -32.47 -16.71 1.84
C THR A 597 -33.13 -15.52 2.53
N ASN A 598 -32.72 -14.29 2.21
CA ASN A 598 -33.11 -13.05 2.89
C ASN A 598 -32.90 -13.14 4.41
N LYS A 599 -31.69 -13.57 4.81
CA LYS A 599 -31.32 -13.69 6.23
C LYS A 599 -30.08 -12.87 6.53
N THR A 600 -30.16 -12.09 7.60
CA THR A 600 -29.04 -11.32 8.14
C THR A 600 -28.57 -11.94 9.45
N VAL A 601 -27.25 -12.10 9.59
CA VAL A 601 -26.62 -12.53 10.85
C VAL A 601 -25.44 -11.62 11.18
N VAL A 602 -25.12 -11.51 12.46
CA VAL A 602 -23.90 -10.84 12.91
C VAL A 602 -22.71 -11.73 12.57
N TYR A 603 -21.82 -11.24 11.71
CA TYR A 603 -20.57 -11.93 11.39
C TYR A 603 -19.49 -11.62 12.43
N LYS A 604 -19.33 -10.34 12.77
CA LYS A 604 -18.38 -9.89 13.80
C LYS A 604 -18.87 -8.62 14.47
N LYS A 605 -18.81 -8.57 15.80
CA LYS A 605 -19.17 -7.39 16.59
C LYS A 605 -17.97 -6.92 17.40
N SER A 606 -17.67 -5.64 17.31
CA SER A 606 -16.69 -4.99 18.20
C SER A 606 -17.37 -4.63 19.52
N ILE A 607 -16.78 -5.06 20.63
CA ILE A 607 -17.28 -4.81 21.99
C ILE A 607 -16.24 -3.95 22.72
N ILE A 608 -16.70 -2.97 23.48
CA ILE A 608 -15.86 -2.11 24.32
C ILE A 608 -16.16 -2.45 25.77
N ASP A 609 -15.14 -2.86 26.50
CA ASP A 609 -15.27 -3.21 27.91
C ASP A 609 -15.70 -1.97 28.72
N GLY A 610 -16.69 -2.16 29.59
CA GLY A 610 -17.24 -1.10 30.43
C GLY A 610 -18.05 -0.04 29.68
N PHE A 611 -18.45 -0.26 28.41
CA PHE A 611 -19.34 0.64 27.69
C PHE A 611 -20.64 -0.07 27.31
N ASN A 612 -21.76 0.40 27.88
CA ASN A 612 -23.08 -0.13 27.56
C ASN A 612 -23.93 0.95 26.86
N GLU A 613 -24.39 0.66 25.64
CA GLU A 613 -25.24 1.55 24.84
C GLU A 613 -26.51 1.98 25.60
N SER A 614 -27.04 1.12 26.48
CA SER A 614 -28.25 1.42 27.25
C SER A 614 -28.10 2.57 28.25
N ASP A 615 -26.88 3.01 28.54
CA ASP A 615 -26.62 4.06 29.54
C ASP A 615 -26.62 5.47 28.93
N TYR A 616 -26.82 5.56 27.61
CA TYR A 616 -26.73 6.79 26.84
C TYR A 616 -28.02 7.07 26.06
N ASN A 617 -28.22 8.35 25.75
CA ASN A 617 -29.23 8.83 24.81
C ASN A 617 -28.54 9.20 23.50
N ASN A 618 -29.21 8.92 22.38
CA ASN A 618 -28.85 9.40 21.05
C ASN A 618 -30.13 9.93 20.41
N THR A 619 -30.19 11.24 20.17
CA THR A 619 -31.38 11.92 19.66
C THR A 619 -31.03 12.76 18.45
N GLN A 620 -31.92 12.76 17.45
CA GLN A 620 -31.84 13.68 16.32
C GLN A 620 -32.86 14.79 16.51
N ILE A 621 -32.44 16.03 16.34
CA ILE A 621 -33.30 17.21 16.36
C ILE A 621 -33.08 18.03 15.09
N PHE A 622 -33.97 18.97 14.83
CA PHE A 622 -33.83 19.97 13.77
C PHE A 622 -33.90 21.36 14.40
N TYR A 623 -32.89 22.19 14.12
CA TYR A 623 -32.83 23.59 14.56
C TYR A 623 -32.90 24.52 13.35
N LYS A 624 -33.33 25.76 13.58
CA LYS A 624 -33.42 26.78 12.53
C LYS A 624 -32.09 27.51 12.41
N SER A 625 -31.53 27.54 11.20
CA SER A 625 -30.45 28.46 10.85
C SER A 625 -30.97 29.90 10.75
N LYS A 626 -30.06 30.84 10.58
CA LYS A 626 -30.33 32.29 10.50
C LYS A 626 -31.31 32.67 9.40
N ASP A 627 -31.31 31.95 8.28
CA ASP A 627 -32.24 32.17 7.16
C ASP A 627 -33.55 31.36 7.28
N GLY A 628 -33.74 30.64 8.39
CA GLY A 628 -34.90 29.80 8.65
C GLY A 628 -34.79 28.36 8.14
N THR A 629 -33.69 27.98 7.49
CA THR A 629 -33.44 26.60 7.04
C THR A 629 -33.40 25.65 8.24
N GLN A 630 -34.09 24.51 8.13
CA GLN A 630 -34.04 23.45 9.15
C GLN A 630 -32.77 22.61 8.94
N VAL A 631 -31.91 22.55 9.95
CA VAL A 631 -30.65 21.81 9.91
C VAL A 631 -30.70 20.69 10.97
N PRO A 632 -30.39 19.43 10.62
CA PRO A 632 -30.41 18.36 11.59
C PRO A 632 -29.15 18.35 12.44
N MET A 633 -29.30 17.92 13.69
CA MET A 633 -28.20 17.69 14.63
C MET A 633 -28.48 16.46 15.47
N PHE A 634 -27.46 15.61 15.60
CA PHE A 634 -27.48 14.52 16.57
C PHE A 634 -26.89 14.98 17.89
N ILE A 635 -27.49 14.55 19.00
CA ILE A 635 -27.04 14.83 20.36
C ILE A 635 -26.91 13.50 21.11
N VAL A 636 -25.71 13.25 21.61
CA VAL A 636 -25.35 12.06 22.39
C VAL A 636 -24.94 12.47 23.80
N SER A 637 -25.56 11.87 24.81
CA SER A 637 -25.27 12.16 26.23
C SER A 637 -25.49 10.93 27.09
N ARG A 638 -25.05 10.94 28.34
CA ARG A 638 -25.52 9.97 29.34
C ARG A 638 -27.03 10.12 29.57
N LYS A 639 -27.70 9.02 29.93
CA LYS A 639 -29.10 9.04 30.39
C LYS A 639 -29.22 9.83 31.68
N ASN A 640 -30.37 10.47 31.87
CA ASN A 640 -30.71 11.26 33.06
C ASN A 640 -29.75 12.43 33.35
N ILE A 641 -29.00 12.90 32.34
CA ILE A 641 -28.22 14.14 32.46
C ILE A 641 -29.15 15.32 32.76
N THR A 642 -28.75 16.18 33.70
CA THR A 642 -29.53 17.38 34.05
C THR A 642 -29.16 18.51 33.10
N LEU A 643 -30.15 19.05 32.37
CA LEU A 643 -29.94 20.15 31.43
C LEU A 643 -30.05 21.51 32.16
N ASP A 644 -28.98 21.88 32.87
CA ASP A 644 -28.88 23.12 33.66
C ASP A 644 -27.99 24.20 33.00
N GLY A 645 -27.57 23.97 31.75
CA GLY A 645 -26.66 24.84 31.01
C GLY A 645 -25.18 24.70 31.39
N GLN A 646 -24.78 23.79 32.29
CA GLN A 646 -23.39 23.65 32.74
C GLN A 646 -22.75 22.32 32.31
N ASN A 647 -23.35 21.62 31.34
CA ASN A 647 -22.77 20.37 30.84
C ASN A 647 -21.67 20.65 29.80
N PRO A 648 -20.47 20.04 29.95
CA PRO A 648 -19.45 20.04 28.91
C PRO A 648 -20.02 19.58 27.58
N THR A 649 -19.94 20.41 26.55
CA THR A 649 -20.50 20.09 25.24
C THR A 649 -19.46 20.23 24.14
N TRP A 650 -19.34 19.19 23.32
CA TRP A 650 -18.48 19.14 22.15
C TRP A 650 -19.34 19.15 20.89
N LEU A 651 -19.34 20.28 20.17
CA LEU A 651 -20.06 20.47 18.92
C LEU A 651 -19.12 20.27 17.72
N TYR A 652 -19.45 19.33 16.85
CA TYR A 652 -18.67 18.96 15.67
C TYR A 652 -19.47 19.14 14.37
N ALA A 653 -18.80 19.62 13.32
CA ALA A 653 -19.32 19.60 11.95
C ALA A 653 -18.19 19.70 10.91
N TYR A 654 -18.53 19.51 9.63
CA TYR A 654 -17.62 19.66 8.50
C TYR A 654 -18.09 20.74 7.51
N GLY A 655 -19.19 20.52 6.79
CA GLY A 655 -19.84 21.54 5.95
C GLY A 655 -19.11 21.93 4.66
N GLY A 656 -18.95 20.99 3.73
CA GLY A 656 -18.33 21.24 2.43
C GLY A 656 -18.03 19.97 1.64
N PHE A 657 -17.70 20.11 0.36
CA PHE A 657 -17.23 19.05 -0.52
C PHE A 657 -18.19 17.85 -0.66
N ASN A 658 -19.49 18.07 -0.49
CA ASN A 658 -20.50 17.00 -0.55
C ASN A 658 -20.25 15.85 0.46
N ILE A 659 -19.47 16.11 1.52
CA ILE A 659 -19.14 15.10 2.53
C ILE A 659 -20.27 14.99 3.56
N ASN A 660 -20.78 13.78 3.76
CA ASN A 660 -21.82 13.47 4.73
C ASN A 660 -21.22 13.21 6.12
N VAL A 661 -21.68 13.91 7.15
CA VAL A 661 -21.28 13.67 8.55
C VAL A 661 -22.29 12.73 9.22
N GLN A 662 -22.30 11.45 8.84
CA GLN A 662 -23.28 10.50 9.36
C GLN A 662 -22.94 9.98 10.77
N PRO A 663 -23.94 9.47 11.52
CA PRO A 663 -23.72 8.82 12.80
C PRO A 663 -22.70 7.68 12.69
N SER A 664 -21.55 7.85 13.33
CA SER A 664 -20.46 6.87 13.34
C SER A 664 -19.67 6.97 14.63
N TYR A 665 -19.08 5.85 15.05
CA TYR A 665 -18.37 5.79 16.32
C TYR A 665 -17.08 6.61 16.28
N ASN A 666 -16.97 7.56 17.21
CA ASN A 666 -15.76 8.33 17.42
C ASN A 666 -15.24 8.06 18.85
N PRO A 667 -14.08 7.38 19.00
CA PRO A 667 -13.54 7.02 20.32
C PRO A 667 -13.34 8.22 21.25
N MET A 668 -12.88 9.36 20.72
CA MET A 668 -12.67 10.57 21.50
C MET A 668 -14.00 11.19 21.96
N ALA A 669 -14.98 11.27 21.06
CA ALA A 669 -16.30 11.79 21.42
C ALA A 669 -16.95 10.93 22.51
N MET A 670 -16.85 9.61 22.40
CA MET A 670 -17.40 8.70 23.41
C MET A 670 -16.62 8.72 24.72
N PHE A 671 -15.29 8.89 24.66
CA PHE A 671 -14.50 9.17 25.86
C PHE A 671 -14.96 10.45 26.56
N PHE A 672 -15.20 11.53 25.80
CA PHE A 672 -15.69 12.81 26.33
C PHE A 672 -17.06 12.65 26.99
N VAL A 673 -18.02 11.99 26.32
CA VAL A 673 -19.35 11.74 26.88
C VAL A 673 -19.27 10.88 28.14
N LYS A 674 -18.48 9.80 28.13
CA LYS A 674 -18.35 8.89 29.26
C LYS A 674 -17.63 9.55 30.44
N TYR A 675 -16.41 10.02 30.25
CA TYR A 675 -15.50 10.39 31.35
C TYR A 675 -15.50 11.86 31.71
N LEU A 676 -16.10 12.74 30.92
CA LEU A 676 -16.29 14.16 31.30
C LEU A 676 -17.77 14.47 31.58
N ASN A 677 -18.63 13.43 31.66
CA ASN A 677 -20.09 13.55 31.72
C ASN A 677 -20.61 14.55 30.65
N GLY A 678 -20.00 14.49 29.47
CA GLY A 678 -20.19 15.47 28.41
C GLY A 678 -21.35 15.14 27.47
N ILE A 679 -21.67 16.10 26.62
CA ILE A 679 -22.62 15.99 25.51
C ILE A 679 -21.82 16.12 24.21
N TYR A 680 -22.00 15.18 23.29
CA TYR A 680 -21.48 15.28 21.93
C TYR A 680 -22.61 15.66 20.98
N ALA A 681 -22.43 16.76 20.25
CA ALA A 681 -23.37 17.24 19.27
C ALA A 681 -22.72 17.21 17.88
N SER A 682 -23.39 16.62 16.89
CA SER A 682 -22.93 16.56 15.50
C SER A 682 -23.95 17.24 14.60
N ALA A 683 -23.59 18.40 14.05
CA ALA A 683 -24.47 19.20 13.21
C ALA A 683 -24.19 18.97 11.72
N ASN A 684 -25.23 18.58 10.97
CA ASN A 684 -25.15 18.29 9.54
C ASN A 684 -25.51 19.53 8.72
N ILE A 685 -24.63 20.52 8.82
CA ILE A 685 -24.77 21.83 8.19
C ILE A 685 -24.67 21.76 6.65
N ARG A 686 -25.09 22.83 5.96
CA ARG A 686 -24.98 22.94 4.50
C ARG A 686 -23.55 22.83 4.00
N GLY A 687 -23.39 22.54 2.71
CA GLY A 687 -22.10 22.23 2.09
C GLY A 687 -21.74 20.74 2.13
N GLY A 688 -22.30 19.97 3.06
CA GLY A 688 -22.30 18.51 2.98
C GLY A 688 -23.30 17.98 1.96
N GLY A 689 -23.40 16.66 1.85
CA GLY A 689 -24.30 15.98 0.91
C GLY A 689 -25.58 15.42 1.53
N GLU A 690 -25.90 15.79 2.78
CA GLU A 690 -26.96 15.14 3.57
C GLU A 690 -28.37 15.23 2.97
N TYR A 691 -28.62 16.26 2.15
CA TYR A 691 -29.86 16.45 1.38
C TYR A 691 -29.60 16.65 -0.12
N GLY A 692 -28.55 15.99 -0.62
CA GLY A 692 -28.17 15.94 -2.03
C GLY A 692 -27.41 17.18 -2.50
N ASP A 693 -27.23 17.27 -3.81
CA ASP A 693 -26.41 18.31 -4.46
C ASP A 693 -26.89 19.75 -4.17
N ASP A 694 -28.21 19.95 -3.96
CA ASP A 694 -28.75 21.25 -3.55
C ASP A 694 -28.23 21.69 -2.16
N TRP A 695 -28.06 20.76 -1.22
CA TRP A 695 -27.55 21.04 0.13
C TRP A 695 -26.08 21.44 0.09
N HIS A 696 -25.30 20.78 -0.77
CA HIS A 696 -23.90 21.10 -1.04
C HIS A 696 -23.77 22.50 -1.65
N LYS A 697 -24.52 22.78 -2.72
CA LYS A 697 -24.50 24.09 -3.42
C LYS A 697 -24.90 25.27 -2.55
N GLN A 698 -25.78 25.06 -1.57
CA GLN A 698 -26.17 26.08 -0.60
C GLN A 698 -25.10 26.39 0.46
N GLY A 699 -24.01 25.63 0.50
CA GLY A 699 -22.88 25.84 1.41
C GLY A 699 -21.51 25.93 0.73
N MET A 700 -21.45 26.19 -0.58
CA MET A 700 -20.20 26.34 -1.34
C MET A 700 -20.09 27.73 -1.99
N LEU A 701 -18.90 28.10 -2.47
CA LEU A 701 -18.62 29.33 -3.21
C LEU A 701 -19.20 30.57 -2.50
N LEU A 702 -20.05 31.35 -3.17
CA LEU A 702 -20.68 32.56 -2.65
C LEU A 702 -21.72 32.31 -1.56
N ASN A 703 -22.04 31.05 -1.26
CA ASN A 703 -22.94 30.64 -0.18
C ASN A 703 -22.18 30.08 1.03
N LYS A 704 -20.85 30.05 1.02
CA LYS A 704 -20.05 29.43 2.11
C LYS A 704 -20.36 30.02 3.50
N GLN A 705 -20.80 31.28 3.59
CA GLN A 705 -21.22 31.89 4.85
C GLN A 705 -22.38 31.16 5.53
N ASN A 706 -23.27 30.53 4.76
CA ASN A 706 -24.38 29.75 5.30
C ASN A 706 -23.89 28.60 6.19
N VAL A 707 -22.73 28.02 5.87
CA VAL A 707 -22.11 26.94 6.67
C VAL A 707 -21.74 27.44 8.07
N PHE A 708 -21.16 28.63 8.18
CA PHE A 708 -20.81 29.22 9.48
C PHE A 708 -22.07 29.69 10.24
N ASP A 709 -23.06 30.23 9.52
CA ASP A 709 -24.34 30.65 10.10
C ASP A 709 -25.14 29.45 10.65
N ASP A 710 -25.16 28.31 9.94
CA ASP A 710 -25.75 27.05 10.41
C ASP A 710 -25.04 26.55 11.68
N PHE A 711 -23.71 26.54 11.68
CA PHE A 711 -22.94 26.04 12.82
C PHE A 711 -23.05 26.94 14.06
N ALA A 712 -23.10 28.26 13.88
CA ALA A 712 -23.38 29.20 14.96
C ALA A 712 -24.79 28.99 15.54
N ALA A 713 -25.80 28.78 14.68
CA ALA A 713 -27.17 28.51 15.11
C ALA A 713 -27.31 27.19 15.88
N ALA A 714 -26.48 26.17 15.58
CA ALA A 714 -26.41 24.95 16.40
C ALA A 714 -25.95 25.27 17.84
N GLY A 715 -24.93 26.11 17.97
CA GLY A 715 -24.42 26.57 19.26
C GLY A 715 -25.46 27.39 20.03
N ASP A 716 -26.10 28.36 19.37
CA ASP A 716 -27.19 29.16 19.96
C ASP A 716 -28.33 28.25 20.46
N TRP A 717 -28.76 27.28 19.64
CA TRP A 717 -29.83 26.35 20.02
C TRP A 717 -29.48 25.50 21.25
N LEU A 718 -28.25 24.98 21.34
CA LEU A 718 -27.80 24.19 22.50
C LEU A 718 -27.80 25.02 23.80
N ILE A 719 -27.43 26.29 23.70
CA ILE A 719 -27.45 27.22 24.84
C ILE A 719 -28.87 27.57 25.24
N GLU A 720 -29.72 27.95 24.29
CA GLU A 720 -31.13 28.33 24.52
C GLU A 720 -31.95 27.19 25.15
N ASN A 721 -31.60 25.93 24.84
CA ASN A 721 -32.27 24.75 25.37
C ASN A 721 -31.59 24.19 26.63
N ASN A 722 -30.69 24.96 27.27
CA ASN A 722 -29.99 24.61 28.52
C ASN A 722 -29.16 23.31 28.45
N PHE A 723 -28.75 22.86 27.26
CA PHE A 723 -27.78 21.76 27.17
C PHE A 723 -26.42 22.23 27.70
N THR A 724 -26.05 23.46 27.38
CA THR A 724 -24.75 24.04 27.74
C THR A 724 -24.84 25.56 27.87
N SER A 725 -23.69 26.19 28.09
CA SER A 725 -23.50 27.64 28.11
C SER A 725 -22.15 27.93 27.45
N ARG A 726 -21.86 29.20 27.20
CA ARG A 726 -20.65 29.63 26.49
C ARG A 726 -19.39 28.98 27.06
N GLU A 727 -19.16 29.08 28.36
CA GLU A 727 -17.98 28.56 29.06
C GLU A 727 -17.86 27.03 28.93
N TYR A 728 -18.97 26.35 28.64
CA TYR A 728 -19.06 24.91 28.53
C TYR A 728 -19.19 24.38 27.10
N LEU A 729 -19.19 25.24 26.08
CA LEU A 729 -19.30 24.85 24.67
C LEU A 729 -17.93 24.86 23.98
N THR A 730 -17.47 23.68 23.59
CA THR A 730 -16.30 23.46 22.72
C THR A 730 -16.76 23.19 21.30
N ILE A 731 -16.21 23.90 20.32
CA ILE A 731 -16.39 23.58 18.89
C ILE A 731 -15.15 22.90 18.31
N ASN A 732 -15.38 21.98 17.37
CA ASN A 732 -14.31 21.25 16.71
C ASN A 732 -14.61 21.00 15.24
N GLY A 733 -13.55 20.99 14.45
CA GLY A 733 -13.60 20.52 13.08
C GLY A 733 -12.19 20.30 12.51
N ARG A 734 -12.13 19.49 11.45
CA ARG A 734 -10.88 19.06 10.81
C ARG A 734 -10.88 19.34 9.31
N SER A 735 -9.75 19.77 8.75
CA SER A 735 -9.61 20.15 7.33
C SER A 735 -10.52 21.34 6.97
N ASN A 736 -11.52 21.19 6.09
CA ASN A 736 -12.59 22.20 5.92
C ASN A 736 -13.35 22.47 7.23
N GLY A 737 -13.52 21.46 8.09
CA GLY A 737 -14.04 21.67 9.43
C GLY A 737 -13.11 22.52 10.32
N GLY A 738 -11.79 22.50 10.07
CA GLY A 738 -10.84 23.37 10.77
C GLY A 738 -11.00 24.84 10.36
N LEU A 739 -11.28 25.08 9.07
CA LEU A 739 -11.73 26.38 8.56
C LEU A 739 -13.03 26.80 9.27
N LEU A 740 -14.05 25.93 9.30
CA LEU A 740 -15.33 26.17 9.99
C LEU A 740 -15.12 26.59 11.45
N ALA A 741 -14.36 25.81 12.21
CA ALA A 741 -14.13 26.07 13.63
C ALA A 741 -13.44 27.43 13.85
N ALA A 742 -12.37 27.72 13.10
CA ALA A 742 -11.63 28.97 13.24
C ALA A 742 -12.42 30.20 12.77
N THR A 743 -13.15 30.10 11.66
CA THR A 743 -14.03 31.18 11.18
C THR A 743 -15.16 31.44 12.18
N SER A 744 -15.78 30.39 12.72
CA SER A 744 -16.88 30.53 13.69
C SER A 744 -16.39 31.18 14.99
N ALA A 745 -15.19 30.82 15.48
CA ALA A 745 -14.57 31.49 16.62
C ALA A 745 -14.29 32.97 16.37
N ASN A 746 -13.85 33.34 15.15
CA ASN A 746 -13.65 34.74 14.77
C ASN A 746 -14.97 35.53 14.70
N GLN A 747 -16.02 34.93 14.13
CA GLN A 747 -17.30 35.60 13.87
C GLN A 747 -18.21 35.67 15.11
N ARG A 748 -18.22 34.62 15.93
CA ARG A 748 -19.07 34.48 17.11
C ARG A 748 -18.27 34.07 18.37
N PRO A 749 -17.28 34.88 18.81
CA PRO A 749 -16.53 34.61 20.04
C PRO A 749 -17.39 34.68 21.32
N ASP A 750 -18.61 35.21 21.20
CA ASP A 750 -19.62 35.35 22.24
C ASP A 750 -20.31 34.04 22.64
N ILE A 751 -20.30 33.00 21.78
CA ILE A 751 -21.01 31.74 22.05
C ILE A 751 -20.10 30.57 22.38
N PHE A 752 -18.83 30.62 21.98
CA PHE A 752 -17.90 29.51 22.18
C PHE A 752 -16.94 29.79 23.34
N GLY A 753 -16.74 28.78 24.19
CA GLY A 753 -15.77 28.81 25.29
C GLY A 753 -14.42 28.25 24.88
N SER A 754 -14.41 27.24 24.00
CA SER A 754 -13.19 26.61 23.49
C SER A 754 -13.33 26.19 22.02
N THR A 755 -12.22 26.08 21.31
CA THR A 755 -12.16 25.75 19.90
C THR A 755 -10.94 24.87 19.60
N ILE A 756 -11.17 23.75 18.93
CA ILE A 756 -10.13 22.86 18.42
C ILE A 756 -10.20 22.83 16.89
N ALA A 757 -9.26 23.50 16.23
CA ALA A 757 -9.18 23.57 14.77
C ALA A 757 -8.04 22.68 14.26
N GLU A 758 -8.38 21.61 13.53
CA GLU A 758 -7.42 20.59 13.13
C GLU A 758 -7.11 20.63 11.63
N VAL A 759 -5.82 20.62 11.28
CA VAL A 759 -5.28 20.60 9.90
C VAL A 759 -6.09 21.50 8.95
N GLY A 760 -6.41 22.70 9.43
CA GLY A 760 -7.42 23.57 8.82
C GLY A 760 -6.89 24.42 7.67
N VAL A 761 -7.75 24.73 6.69
CA VAL A 761 -7.44 25.68 5.61
C VAL A 761 -7.67 27.12 6.11
N LEU A 762 -6.67 27.71 6.75
CA LEU A 762 -6.84 28.95 7.53
C LEU A 762 -6.43 30.24 6.79
N ASP A 763 -5.76 30.10 5.64
CA ASP A 763 -5.44 31.19 4.72
C ASP A 763 -6.18 30.94 3.41
N MET A 764 -7.38 31.52 3.31
CA MET A 764 -8.24 31.30 2.17
C MET A 764 -7.86 32.14 0.94
N LEU A 765 -6.87 33.04 1.06
CA LEU A 765 -6.41 33.84 -0.08
C LEU A 765 -5.24 33.18 -0.82
N LYS A 766 -4.56 32.22 -0.17
CA LYS A 766 -3.40 31.53 -0.73
C LYS A 766 -3.52 30.01 -0.79
N PHE A 767 -4.63 29.43 -0.31
CA PHE A 767 -4.83 27.97 -0.39
C PHE A 767 -4.56 27.35 -1.77
N PRO A 768 -4.90 27.97 -2.93
CA PRO A 768 -4.69 27.33 -4.22
C PRO A 768 -3.21 27.25 -4.64
N LEU A 769 -2.31 27.94 -3.93
CA LEU A 769 -0.89 28.06 -4.30
C LEU A 769 -0.03 26.94 -3.73
N PHE A 770 -0.60 26.03 -2.93
CA PHE A 770 0.15 25.00 -2.23
C PHE A 770 -0.43 23.62 -2.51
N THR A 771 0.46 22.69 -2.88
CA THR A 771 0.20 21.27 -3.09
C THR A 771 -1.10 21.01 -3.88
N ILE A 772 -2.06 20.26 -3.31
CA ILE A 772 -3.34 19.92 -3.94
C ILE A 772 -4.44 20.95 -3.67
N GLY A 773 -4.12 22.07 -3.01
CA GLY A 773 -5.09 23.11 -2.68
C GLY A 773 -5.75 23.75 -3.91
N TYR A 774 -5.11 23.66 -5.09
CA TYR A 774 -5.71 24.14 -6.35
C TYR A 774 -7.03 23.42 -6.69
N ALA A 775 -7.18 22.16 -6.28
CA ALA A 775 -8.36 21.35 -6.56
C ALA A 775 -9.61 21.86 -5.83
N TRP A 776 -9.45 22.59 -4.71
CA TRP A 776 -10.57 23.07 -3.90
C TRP A 776 -11.19 24.38 -4.40
N LYS A 777 -10.73 24.89 -5.55
CA LYS A 777 -11.32 26.08 -6.18
C LYS A 777 -12.79 25.87 -6.55
N GLU A 778 -13.22 24.64 -6.82
CA GLU A 778 -14.64 24.35 -7.06
C GLU A 778 -15.49 24.61 -5.82
N GLU A 779 -14.97 24.30 -4.63
CA GLU A 779 -15.68 24.51 -3.36
C GLU A 779 -15.59 25.97 -2.88
N TYR A 780 -14.40 26.57 -2.90
CA TYR A 780 -14.16 27.88 -2.27
C TYR A 780 -14.13 29.04 -3.28
N GLY A 781 -13.85 28.77 -4.54
CA GLY A 781 -13.71 29.75 -5.62
C GLY A 781 -12.24 30.05 -5.97
N ASP A 782 -12.00 30.43 -7.23
CA ASP A 782 -10.70 30.92 -7.68
C ASP A 782 -10.36 32.33 -7.14
N VAL A 783 -9.73 32.39 -5.98
CA VAL A 783 -9.31 33.65 -5.33
C VAL A 783 -8.12 34.34 -6.00
N ILE A 784 -7.39 33.65 -6.89
CA ILE A 784 -6.20 34.20 -7.56
C ILE A 784 -6.61 34.97 -8.80
N HIS A 785 -7.56 34.43 -9.57
CA HIS A 785 -7.93 34.99 -10.88
C HIS A 785 -9.33 35.62 -10.92
N ASN A 786 -10.20 35.36 -9.93
CA ASN A 786 -11.56 35.92 -9.89
C ASN A 786 -11.75 36.94 -8.75
N ARG A 787 -11.93 38.21 -9.11
CA ARG A 787 -12.11 39.33 -8.17
C ARG A 787 -13.35 39.17 -7.28
N THR A 788 -14.43 38.60 -7.79
CA THR A 788 -15.66 38.38 -7.02
C THR A 788 -15.44 37.33 -5.95
N HIS A 789 -14.80 36.21 -6.32
CA HIS A 789 -14.42 35.16 -5.37
C HIS A 789 -13.47 35.71 -4.30
N PHE A 790 -12.42 36.42 -4.71
CA PHE A 790 -11.49 37.08 -3.76
C PHE A 790 -12.23 37.94 -2.73
N LYS A 791 -13.09 38.86 -3.18
CA LYS A 791 -13.84 39.76 -2.29
C LYS A 791 -14.76 39.02 -1.32
N TYR A 792 -15.34 37.90 -1.75
CA TYR A 792 -16.21 37.10 -0.91
C TYR A 792 -15.41 36.29 0.10
N VAL A 793 -14.42 35.54 -0.37
CA VAL A 793 -13.57 34.65 0.44
C VAL A 793 -12.79 35.42 1.49
N GLN A 794 -12.34 36.64 1.17
CA GLN A 794 -11.68 37.52 2.13
C GLN A 794 -12.53 37.78 3.38
N LYS A 795 -13.86 37.77 3.31
CA LYS A 795 -14.74 38.07 4.45
C LYS A 795 -14.74 37.00 5.54
N TYR A 796 -14.45 35.75 5.18
CA TYR A 796 -14.50 34.63 6.13
C TYR A 796 -13.13 33.99 6.38
N SER A 797 -12.10 34.34 5.61
CA SER A 797 -10.74 33.80 5.79
C SER A 797 -10.26 33.96 7.24
N PRO A 798 -9.97 32.86 7.97
CA PRO A 798 -9.62 32.94 9.39
C PRO A 798 -8.43 33.86 9.68
N LEU A 799 -7.32 33.68 8.96
CA LEU A 799 -6.11 34.49 9.11
C LEU A 799 -6.36 36.00 8.97
N HIS A 800 -7.23 36.39 8.04
CA HIS A 800 -7.43 37.80 7.67
C HIS A 800 -8.55 38.48 8.48
N ASN A 801 -9.30 37.72 9.26
CA ASN A 801 -10.43 38.22 10.06
C ASN A 801 -10.25 37.95 11.55
N VAL A 802 -9.01 37.83 12.02
CA VAL A 802 -8.71 37.79 13.46
C VAL A 802 -9.22 39.09 14.11
N PRO A 803 -10.15 39.02 15.09
CA PRO A 803 -10.76 40.21 15.68
C PRO A 803 -9.73 41.13 16.34
N HIS A 804 -9.96 42.44 16.31
CA HIS A 804 -9.01 43.42 16.84
C HIS A 804 -9.31 43.90 18.26
N ASN A 805 -10.57 43.95 18.67
CA ASN A 805 -10.99 44.58 19.94
C ASN A 805 -12.07 43.75 20.64
N LEU A 806 -11.67 42.60 21.19
CA LEU A 806 -12.56 41.75 21.97
C LEU A 806 -12.16 41.75 23.44
N LYS A 807 -13.18 41.65 24.30
CA LYS A 807 -13.01 41.41 25.75
C LYS A 807 -12.84 39.93 26.09
N GLN A 808 -13.27 39.05 25.19
CA GLN A 808 -13.20 37.60 25.34
C GLN A 808 -13.08 36.92 23.98
N TYR A 809 -12.41 35.78 23.96
CA TYR A 809 -12.26 34.90 22.81
C TYR A 809 -12.25 33.46 23.34
N PRO A 810 -12.74 32.46 22.58
CA PRO A 810 -12.62 31.07 22.99
C PRO A 810 -11.16 30.66 23.17
N ASN A 811 -10.91 29.74 24.09
CA ASN A 811 -9.61 29.08 24.15
C ASN A 811 -9.36 28.37 22.81
N MET A 812 -8.17 28.48 22.25
CA MET A 812 -7.88 27.98 20.90
C MET A 812 -6.74 26.96 20.95
N LEU A 813 -7.00 25.76 20.45
CA LEU A 813 -5.97 24.78 20.11
C LEU A 813 -6.01 24.54 18.60
N VAL A 814 -4.95 24.98 17.92
CA VAL A 814 -4.71 24.61 16.52
C VAL A 814 -3.90 23.31 16.50
N VAL A 815 -4.32 22.33 15.71
CA VAL A 815 -3.61 21.05 15.59
C VAL A 815 -3.16 20.85 14.15
N THR A 816 -1.90 20.50 13.93
CA THR A 816 -1.36 20.24 12.59
C THR A 816 -0.23 19.21 12.65
N ALA A 817 0.23 18.75 11.49
CA ALA A 817 1.45 17.96 11.38
C ALA A 817 2.48 18.66 10.49
N ASP A 818 3.77 18.45 10.75
CA ASP A 818 4.88 19.12 10.05
C ASP A 818 5.03 18.68 8.58
N HIS A 819 4.57 17.47 8.23
CA HIS A 819 4.56 16.92 6.87
C HIS A 819 3.14 16.74 6.31
N ASP A 820 2.17 17.55 6.75
CA ASP A 820 0.85 17.59 6.12
C ASP A 820 0.96 18.21 4.72
N ASP A 821 0.99 17.36 3.69
CA ASP A 821 1.05 17.73 2.27
C ASP A 821 -0.33 17.97 1.65
N ARG A 822 -1.42 17.63 2.36
CA ARG A 822 -2.80 17.88 1.93
C ARG A 822 -3.20 19.31 2.25
N VAL A 823 -3.11 19.69 3.54
CA VAL A 823 -3.33 21.06 4.01
C VAL A 823 -2.04 21.53 4.64
N VAL A 824 -1.24 22.27 3.87
CA VAL A 824 0.11 22.66 4.33
C VAL A 824 0.09 23.35 5.69
N PRO A 825 0.98 22.99 6.63
CA PRO A 825 0.94 23.47 8.01
C PRO A 825 1.16 24.98 8.13
N ALA A 826 1.65 25.64 7.07
CA ALA A 826 1.72 27.10 6.96
C ALA A 826 0.37 27.79 7.23
N HIS A 827 -0.76 27.15 6.91
CA HIS A 827 -2.09 27.64 7.30
C HIS A 827 -2.22 27.81 8.81
N SER A 828 -1.93 26.74 9.55
CA SER A 828 -1.95 26.67 11.01
C SER A 828 -0.96 27.65 11.64
N TYR A 829 0.28 27.69 11.14
CA TYR A 829 1.35 28.54 11.66
C TYR A 829 1.02 30.03 11.53
N LYS A 830 0.56 30.46 10.36
CA LYS A 830 0.24 31.87 10.11
C LYS A 830 -0.96 32.31 10.95
N PHE A 831 -1.99 31.47 11.03
CA PHE A 831 -3.19 31.79 11.81
C PHE A 831 -2.88 31.93 13.30
N ILE A 832 -2.19 30.95 13.90
CA ILE A 832 -1.89 31.02 15.34
C ILE A 832 -0.97 32.20 15.66
N ALA A 833 0.00 32.51 14.79
CA ALA A 833 0.89 33.65 14.96
C ALA A 833 0.12 34.99 14.95
N GLU A 834 -0.79 35.19 13.98
CA GLU A 834 -1.63 36.40 13.93
C GLU A 834 -2.57 36.48 15.14
N LEU A 835 -3.16 35.36 15.55
CA LEU A 835 -4.05 35.29 16.71
C LEU A 835 -3.32 35.67 18.01
N GLN A 836 -2.14 35.09 18.25
CA GLN A 836 -1.29 35.41 19.40
C GLN A 836 -0.80 36.87 19.36
N TYR A 837 -0.41 37.37 18.19
CA TYR A 837 0.03 38.76 18.02
C TYR A 837 -1.10 39.76 18.37
N ARG A 838 -2.30 39.53 17.84
CA ARG A 838 -3.45 40.43 18.03
C ARG A 838 -4.06 40.36 19.42
N LEU A 839 -4.21 39.14 19.96
CA LEU A 839 -5.03 38.88 21.14
C LEU A 839 -4.22 38.45 22.37
N GLY A 840 -3.04 37.85 22.21
CA GLY A 840 -2.31 37.22 23.33
C GLY A 840 -1.96 38.18 24.47
N LYS A 841 -1.60 39.43 24.17
CA LYS A 841 -1.37 40.46 25.21
C LYS A 841 -2.67 41.04 25.79
N LYS A 842 -3.76 41.02 25.02
CA LYS A 842 -5.06 41.58 25.42
C LYS A 842 -5.86 40.59 26.28
N LEU A 843 -5.65 39.29 26.07
CA LEU A 843 -6.33 38.18 26.72
C LEU A 843 -5.30 37.23 27.36
N PRO A 844 -4.53 37.67 28.37
CA PRO A 844 -3.42 36.90 28.93
C PRO A 844 -3.83 35.57 29.57
N ASN A 845 -5.12 35.41 29.91
CA ASN A 845 -5.69 34.21 30.51
C ASN A 845 -6.42 33.31 29.50
N THR A 846 -6.39 33.63 28.20
CA THR A 846 -6.99 32.80 27.14
C THR A 846 -5.86 32.03 26.44
N PRO A 847 -5.75 30.70 26.64
CA PRO A 847 -4.80 29.87 25.91
C PRO A 847 -5.02 29.96 24.40
N LEU A 848 -3.98 30.36 23.68
CA LEU A 848 -3.91 30.37 22.22
C LEU A 848 -2.72 29.50 21.81
N MET A 849 -2.95 28.21 21.59
CA MET A 849 -1.91 27.20 21.45
C MET A 849 -1.94 26.52 20.08
N ILE A 850 -0.80 25.91 19.73
CA ILE A 850 -0.68 25.02 18.58
C ILE A 850 0.00 23.71 19.00
N ARG A 851 -0.55 22.57 18.58
CA ARG A 851 0.09 21.25 18.63
C ARG A 851 0.59 20.90 17.24
N ILE A 852 1.89 20.67 17.11
CA ILE A 852 2.53 20.27 15.85
C ILE A 852 3.08 18.86 16.02
N ASP A 853 2.50 17.91 15.30
CA ASP A 853 2.97 16.53 15.31
C ASP A 853 4.13 16.35 14.33
N SER A 854 5.20 15.68 14.76
CA SER A 854 6.38 15.43 13.93
C SER A 854 6.28 14.12 13.16
N ASN A 855 6.88 14.03 11.97
CA ASN A 855 6.89 12.78 11.17
C ASN A 855 5.48 12.21 10.93
N SER A 856 4.51 13.08 10.65
CA SER A 856 3.15 12.66 10.31
C SER A 856 2.55 13.61 9.26
N GLY A 857 1.58 13.11 8.49
CA GLY A 857 0.88 13.88 7.46
C GLY A 857 -0.57 14.19 7.85
N HIS A 858 -1.43 14.38 6.84
CA HIS A 858 -2.81 14.81 7.05
C HIS A 858 -3.63 13.92 7.98
N GLY A 859 -3.40 12.60 7.95
CA GLY A 859 -4.01 11.64 8.88
C GLY A 859 -4.05 10.19 8.39
N ALA A 860 -4.07 9.96 7.07
CA ALA A 860 -3.96 8.61 6.50
C ALA A 860 -2.59 7.99 6.86
N GLY A 861 -2.58 6.73 7.29
CA GLY A 861 -1.36 6.03 7.71
C GLY A 861 -0.79 6.48 9.07
N LYS A 862 -1.42 7.43 9.78
CA LYS A 862 -0.99 7.85 11.11
C LYS A 862 -1.12 6.67 12.10
N PRO A 863 -0.04 6.29 12.81
CA PRO A 863 -0.07 5.19 13.78
C PRO A 863 -1.10 5.43 14.89
N VAL A 864 -1.69 4.34 15.39
CA VAL A 864 -2.69 4.39 16.48
C VAL A 864 -2.13 5.08 17.74
N SER A 865 -0.84 4.89 18.06
CA SER A 865 -0.20 5.58 19.19
C SER A 865 -0.26 7.10 19.07
N LYS A 866 0.06 7.64 17.89
CA LYS A 866 -0.01 9.10 17.63
C LYS A 866 -1.44 9.64 17.66
N TRP A 867 -2.43 8.83 17.24
CA TRP A 867 -3.84 9.18 17.43
C TRP A 867 -4.19 9.31 18.91
N ILE A 868 -3.78 8.35 19.75
CA ILE A 868 -4.03 8.37 21.20
C ILE A 868 -3.36 9.58 21.86
N GLU A 869 -2.11 9.88 21.51
CA GLU A 869 -1.39 11.06 22.01
C GLU A 869 -2.12 12.36 21.65
N GLU A 870 -2.47 12.53 20.37
CA GLU A 870 -3.23 13.70 19.94
C GLU A 870 -4.58 13.83 20.66
N TYR A 871 -5.25 12.71 20.87
CA TYR A 871 -6.53 12.68 21.58
C TYR A 871 -6.38 13.08 23.04
N THR A 872 -5.32 12.58 23.67
CA THR A 872 -4.96 12.90 25.05
C THR A 872 -4.65 14.39 25.19
N ASP A 873 -3.83 14.95 24.30
CA ASP A 873 -3.48 16.37 24.30
C ASP A 873 -4.71 17.28 24.19
N LYS A 874 -5.66 16.93 23.32
CA LYS A 874 -6.93 17.67 23.17
C LYS A 874 -7.76 17.64 24.45
N ILE A 875 -7.93 16.47 25.07
CA ILE A 875 -8.68 16.35 26.33
C ILE A 875 -7.97 17.12 27.46
N CYS A 876 -6.65 16.99 27.58
CA CYS A 876 -5.85 17.72 28.54
C CYS A 876 -5.97 19.24 28.34
N PHE A 877 -5.95 19.72 27.10
CA PHE A 877 -6.19 21.13 26.79
C PHE A 877 -7.56 21.58 27.28
N LEU A 878 -8.62 20.81 27.01
CA LEU A 878 -9.97 21.15 27.47
C LEU A 878 -10.06 21.18 29.00
N LEU A 879 -9.56 20.15 29.69
CA LEU A 879 -9.59 20.09 31.16
C LEU A 879 -8.81 21.25 31.83
N ASN A 880 -7.75 21.75 31.19
CA ASN A 880 -6.94 22.84 31.73
C ASN A 880 -7.43 24.25 31.34
N SER A 881 -8.19 24.38 30.25
CA SER A 881 -8.63 25.67 29.74
C SER A 881 -10.10 25.99 30.01
N THR A 882 -10.91 24.98 30.35
CA THR A 882 -12.36 25.11 30.56
C THR A 882 -12.75 24.66 31.97
N PRO A 883 -13.99 24.93 32.43
CA PRO A 883 -14.50 24.44 33.71
C PRO A 883 -14.79 22.92 33.74
N TYR A 884 -14.44 22.17 32.70
CA TYR A 884 -14.73 20.74 32.60
C TYR A 884 -14.06 19.96 33.72
N LYS A 885 -14.72 18.89 34.15
CA LYS A 885 -14.20 17.99 35.20
C LYS A 885 -14.18 16.57 34.67
N TYR A 886 -13.11 15.87 35.01
CA TYR A 886 -13.04 14.44 34.82
C TYR A 886 -13.94 13.76 35.86
N ASP A 887 -14.92 12.99 35.40
CA ASP A 887 -15.80 12.21 36.25
C ASP A 887 -15.10 10.90 36.65
N ASN A 888 -14.60 10.90 37.88
CA ASN A 888 -13.89 9.78 38.51
C ASN A 888 -14.86 8.74 39.11
N GLN A 889 -16.11 8.64 38.64
CA GLN A 889 -16.98 7.53 39.03
C GLN A 889 -16.22 6.21 38.80
N LYS A 890 -15.91 5.55 39.93
CA LYS A 890 -15.21 4.27 39.98
C LYS A 890 -16.06 3.24 39.23
N ASP A 891 -15.73 3.00 37.98
CA ASP A 891 -16.12 1.76 37.27
C ASP A 891 -15.47 0.56 37.96
#